data_AF-A0A8C3PTH4-F1
#
_entry.id   AF-A0A8C3PTH4-F1
#
_cell.length_a   1.000
_cell.length_b   1.000
_cell.length_c   1.000
_cell.angle_alpha   90.00
_cell.angle_beta   90.00
_cell.angle_gamma   90.00
#
_symmetry.space_group_name_H-M   'P 1'
#
loop_
_entity.id
_entity.type
_entity.pdbx_description
1 polymer ?
#
loop_
_entity_poly.entity_id
_entity_poly.type
_entity_poly.pdbx_seq_one_letter_code
_entity_poly.pdbx_strand_id
1 'polypeptide(L)'
;MDQLGYVRSTTSAQGAKEGVSKPAVPQKNAYARLVQKHHSGRFRSYLNHIAQKMQLEESTSNDPSSDLDPPLRRGLGKDNPARNGLNVHSYSPVRTSHLEQPMPGGFESDKPQTALNRCPHKKHAIVSPEGDLEMEEDYYVHQRGAAADLLNMNDALGGRVSNSLRHRAALQKSSGSDEKDEEEMWRKKHKKRGRCPANTDTAAGHLLTEQFSEDVLVINARKYSHLSPSQVPGGPYAAVATPGDRKNRNKPTRGRKKSIFEAYMSKEDVSAGLKRGELIQGPLRINPKKYHEAFIPSPDGTRDIFIDGVVARNRALNGDIVAVKLLPKEQWKVIKPDGSDKETEATHESDVPEDMLGTFVPRETAKGDAESPDVIIEAQFDDNDAEHGQDHLQDTLADDIKKLSLDTGEKVKAVGISGVHRAKQEDGPKVNDPRLLPDKFLQRTAKVVYILEKKHSRAATGFIKLLADKNSELFKRCAMFSPVDHRVPRVYVSLADCPPDFVTRPEDYSNILFICRIVDWKEDSNFATGQLSKSLGQAGEIEPETEGILTEYGVDFSDFSPEALECLPQNLPWVISPGELAKRRDLRKECIFTIDPSTAKDLDDALSCKQLPDGTFEVGVHIADVSYFVLEETALDKVASERATSVYLVQKVIPMLPKLLCEELCSLNPMRDRLTFSVMWKVTPEGKILDEWFGRTVICSCVKLSYDHAQSMIESPEKVFSPEELPPISPQHSVAEIQEAVLNLHRIAQHLRKQRFIDGALRLDQLKLSFTLDQESGMPQGCYIYQYRDSNKLVEEFMLLANMAVAHQIYRSFPEQALLRRHPPPQTKLLKDLMEFCNQVGLDIDFSSAGTLHKSLNETFGADKYSEARKEVLTNMFSRPMQMALYFCTGVLEDETLFRHYALNVPFYTHFTSPIRRYADVMVHRLLSASLGASSPIKMEKEAIQRQADHCNDRKMASKRVQELSADLFFSIFVRECGPLESEAMVMGVLNEAFDVLVLKFGVQKRIYCNALPLLGFHFQKVGRKPELTLMWEPETLEEESVPQVITIFTLVEVVLTSDGVPLKYSALLKRPGSEK
;
A
#
# COMPACT_ATOMS: atom_id res chain seq x y z
N MET A 1 -64.69 0.61 -24.72
CA MET A 1 -65.35 1.91 -24.53
C MET A 1 -64.39 2.80 -23.76
N ASP A 2 -64.38 4.07 -24.12
CA ASP A 2 -63.97 5.25 -23.35
C ASP A 2 -62.56 5.41 -22.74
N GLN A 3 -61.82 6.31 -23.40
CA GLN A 3 -60.95 7.38 -22.86
C GLN A 3 -59.60 6.97 -22.20
N LEU A 4 -58.41 7.49 -22.57
CA LEU A 4 -57.95 8.86 -22.91
C LEU A 4 -57.92 9.81 -21.69
N GLY A 5 -56.92 10.67 -21.49
CA GLY A 5 -55.65 10.84 -22.22
C GLY A 5 -54.83 12.06 -21.70
N TYR A 6 -53.50 12.04 -21.87
CA TYR A 6 -52.58 13.11 -21.42
C TYR A 6 -52.75 14.43 -22.21
N VAL A 7 -53.04 15.57 -21.54
CA VAL A 7 -53.05 16.91 -22.19
C VAL A 7 -52.55 18.05 -21.26
N ARG A 8 -51.34 18.55 -21.59
CA ARG A 8 -50.88 19.95 -21.74
C ARG A 8 -51.38 21.13 -20.86
N SER A 9 -50.43 22.05 -20.65
CA SER A 9 -50.61 23.52 -20.66
C SER A 9 -50.09 24.17 -21.97
N THR A 10 -50.05 25.51 -22.08
CA THR A 10 -49.60 26.29 -23.26
C THR A 10 -48.46 27.27 -22.89
N THR A 11 -47.77 28.03 -23.76
CA THR A 11 -47.94 28.49 -25.17
C THR A 11 -46.52 28.86 -25.71
N SER A 12 -46.18 29.12 -26.98
CA SER A 12 -46.93 29.38 -28.22
C SER A 12 -46.22 28.76 -29.46
N ALA A 13 -46.18 29.43 -30.63
CA ALA A 13 -45.58 28.93 -31.88
C ALA A 13 -45.35 30.03 -32.95
N GLN A 14 -44.44 29.80 -33.91
CA GLN A 14 -44.69 29.77 -35.37
C GLN A 14 -43.42 29.32 -36.15
N GLY A 15 -43.56 28.86 -37.40
CA GLY A 15 -42.49 28.21 -38.21
C GLY A 15 -41.95 29.06 -39.38
N ALA A 16 -41.30 28.51 -40.43
CA ALA A 16 -41.06 27.10 -40.77
C ALA A 16 -39.95 26.89 -41.86
N LYS A 17 -39.64 25.62 -42.16
CA LYS A 17 -39.01 25.03 -43.37
C LYS A 17 -37.47 25.00 -43.57
N GLU A 18 -36.94 23.76 -43.53
CA GLU A 18 -36.12 23.07 -44.57
C GLU A 18 -34.88 23.77 -45.20
N GLY A 19 -33.69 23.15 -45.07
CA GLY A 19 -32.46 23.56 -45.78
C GLY A 19 -31.33 22.52 -45.74
N VAL A 20 -30.90 22.04 -46.92
CA VAL A 20 -29.92 20.94 -47.15
C VAL A 20 -28.48 21.29 -46.74
N SER A 21 -27.72 20.30 -46.26
CA SER A 21 -26.30 20.38 -45.90
C SER A 21 -25.32 20.39 -47.09
N LYS A 22 -24.25 21.20 -47.06
CA LYS A 22 -22.95 21.01 -47.76
C LYS A 22 -21.82 21.86 -47.10
N PRO A 23 -20.53 21.79 -47.50
CA PRO A 23 -19.41 21.70 -46.54
C PRO A 23 -18.70 23.02 -46.16
N ALA A 24 -17.78 22.91 -45.19
CA ALA A 24 -16.98 24.00 -44.64
C ALA A 24 -15.63 24.24 -45.34
N VAL A 25 -15.04 25.41 -45.08
CA VAL A 25 -13.70 25.88 -45.51
C VAL A 25 -13.09 26.76 -44.38
N PRO A 26 -11.78 27.11 -44.36
CA PRO A 26 -10.94 26.58 -43.28
C PRO A 26 -10.34 27.63 -42.30
N GLN A 27 -9.47 27.14 -41.41
CA GLN A 27 -8.90 27.84 -40.26
C GLN A 27 -7.96 29.01 -40.64
N LYS A 28 -8.35 30.26 -40.36
CA LYS A 28 -7.39 31.39 -40.16
C LYS A 28 -7.64 32.26 -38.91
N ASN A 29 -8.68 31.98 -38.12
CA ASN A 29 -9.10 32.78 -36.96
C ASN A 29 -8.64 32.25 -35.59
N ALA A 30 -7.52 31.54 -35.50
CA ALA A 30 -6.96 31.06 -34.23
C ALA A 30 -6.00 32.10 -33.60
N TYR A 31 -4.96 32.50 -34.35
CA TYR A 31 -3.88 33.38 -33.87
C TYR A 31 -4.37 34.69 -33.26
N ALA A 32 -5.28 35.38 -33.94
CA ALA A 32 -5.84 36.65 -33.48
C ALA A 32 -6.51 36.55 -32.09
N ARG A 33 -7.23 35.45 -31.82
CA ARG A 33 -7.91 35.23 -30.53
C ARG A 33 -6.93 34.93 -29.39
N LEU A 34 -5.80 34.27 -29.67
CA LEU A 34 -4.73 34.03 -28.69
C LEU A 34 -3.98 35.33 -28.33
N VAL A 35 -3.58 36.13 -29.32
CA VAL A 35 -2.89 37.40 -29.09
C VAL A 35 -3.77 38.41 -28.34
N GLN A 36 -5.09 38.37 -28.55
CA GLN A 36 -6.06 39.26 -27.91
C GLN A 36 -6.38 38.87 -26.45
N LYS A 37 -6.28 37.58 -26.07
CA LYS A 37 -6.52 37.11 -24.69
C LYS A 37 -5.35 37.29 -23.73
N HIS A 38 -4.10 37.39 -24.21
CA HIS A 38 -2.92 37.44 -23.34
C HIS A 38 -2.13 38.74 -23.47
N HIS A 39 -1.87 39.39 -22.34
CA HIS A 39 -1.16 40.67 -22.25
C HIS A 39 0.36 40.53 -22.02
N SER A 40 0.88 39.32 -21.78
CA SER A 40 2.31 39.08 -21.54
C SER A 40 3.17 39.34 -22.78
N GLY A 41 4.14 40.25 -22.67
CA GLY A 41 5.08 40.57 -23.75
C GLY A 41 5.94 39.39 -24.19
N ARG A 42 6.39 38.54 -23.24
CA ARG A 42 7.14 37.30 -23.57
C ARG A 42 6.28 36.33 -24.37
N PHE A 43 5.01 36.14 -23.99
CA PHE A 43 4.09 35.25 -24.70
C PHE A 43 3.76 35.75 -26.12
N ARG A 44 3.58 37.06 -26.31
CA ARG A 44 3.42 37.65 -27.66
C ARG A 44 4.68 37.52 -28.50
N SER A 45 5.86 37.64 -27.89
CA SER A 45 7.14 37.39 -28.57
C SER A 45 7.28 35.94 -29.03
N TYR A 46 6.88 34.98 -28.19
CA TYR A 46 6.87 33.55 -28.52
C TYR A 46 5.89 33.21 -29.65
N LEU A 47 4.64 33.70 -29.57
CA LEU A 47 3.64 33.52 -30.64
C LEU A 47 4.10 34.13 -31.97
N ASN A 48 4.70 35.33 -31.97
CA ASN A 48 5.25 35.95 -33.17
C ASN A 48 6.40 35.12 -33.76
N HIS A 49 7.25 34.50 -32.92
CA HIS A 49 8.35 33.67 -33.39
C HIS A 49 7.86 32.36 -34.04
N ILE A 50 6.82 31.72 -33.47
CA ILE A 50 6.16 30.57 -34.09
C ILE A 50 5.50 30.96 -35.42
N ALA A 51 4.80 32.10 -35.48
CA ALA A 51 4.16 32.59 -36.69
C ALA A 51 5.19 32.88 -37.81
N GLN A 52 6.34 33.47 -37.48
CA GLN A 52 7.45 33.64 -38.42
C GLN A 52 8.03 32.30 -38.88
N LYS A 53 8.17 31.31 -37.98
CA LYS A 53 8.70 30.00 -38.35
C LYS A 53 7.78 29.26 -39.33
N MET A 54 6.46 29.28 -39.09
CA MET A 54 5.49 28.69 -40.00
C MET A 54 5.45 29.40 -41.37
N GLN A 55 5.63 30.73 -41.41
CA GLN A 55 5.75 31.46 -42.68
C GLN A 55 7.06 31.18 -43.43
N LEU A 56 8.15 30.86 -42.72
CA LEU A 56 9.40 30.38 -43.32
C LEU A 56 9.27 28.95 -43.86
N GLU A 57 8.47 28.11 -43.21
CA GLU A 57 8.20 26.75 -43.69
C GLU A 57 7.25 26.78 -44.93
N GLU A 58 6.13 27.54 -44.89
CA GLU A 58 5.21 27.73 -46.04
C GLU A 58 5.87 28.37 -47.27
N SER A 59 6.93 29.17 -47.10
CA SER A 59 7.65 29.83 -48.21
C SER A 59 8.73 28.95 -48.87
N THR A 60 8.90 27.69 -48.44
CA THR A 60 9.83 26.73 -49.08
C THR A 60 9.15 25.71 -50.00
N SER A 61 7.82 25.76 -50.17
CA SER A 61 7.08 24.79 -50.99
C SER A 61 5.99 25.42 -51.87
N ASN A 62 6.39 26.05 -52.98
CA ASN A 62 5.61 26.11 -54.22
C ASN A 62 6.49 26.62 -55.39
N ASP A 63 6.71 25.77 -56.38
CA ASP A 63 7.57 26.03 -57.56
C ASP A 63 6.70 26.32 -58.81
N PRO A 64 6.92 27.40 -59.58
CA PRO A 64 6.02 27.78 -60.65
C PRO A 64 6.43 27.27 -62.05
N SER A 65 5.42 26.74 -62.75
CA SER A 65 5.26 26.72 -64.22
C SER A 65 6.11 25.74 -65.04
N SER A 66 5.73 25.62 -66.32
CA SER A 66 6.08 24.53 -67.23
C SER A 66 6.84 25.00 -68.48
N ASP A 67 7.46 24.01 -69.12
CA ASP A 67 7.71 23.88 -70.57
C ASP A 67 9.00 24.44 -71.24
N LEU A 68 9.45 23.64 -72.22
CA LEU A 68 10.36 23.90 -73.36
C LEU A 68 11.90 23.95 -73.17
N ASP A 69 12.52 22.78 -73.45
CA ASP A 69 13.77 22.59 -74.24
C ASP A 69 15.13 23.13 -73.66
N PRO A 70 16.34 22.77 -74.18
CA PRO A 70 16.67 22.26 -75.53
C PRO A 70 17.69 21.05 -75.50
N PRO A 71 18.62 20.77 -76.47
CA PRO A 71 18.75 19.39 -76.99
C PRO A 71 20.16 18.75 -76.95
N LEU A 72 20.25 17.50 -77.43
CA LEU A 72 21.45 16.65 -77.52
C LEU A 72 22.47 17.08 -78.62
N ARG A 73 23.80 16.98 -78.36
CA ARG A 73 24.73 15.97 -78.96
C ARG A 73 26.26 16.27 -78.85
N ARG A 74 27.06 15.17 -78.83
CA ARG A 74 28.56 15.04 -78.91
C ARG A 74 29.34 15.60 -77.68
N GLY A 75 30.32 14.91 -77.06
CA GLY A 75 30.73 13.49 -77.06
C GLY A 75 32.04 13.13 -77.79
N LEU A 76 32.92 12.31 -77.17
CA LEU A 76 33.86 11.35 -77.83
C LEU A 76 34.73 10.49 -76.86
N GLY A 77 34.86 9.18 -77.15
CA GLY A 77 35.89 8.23 -76.64
C GLY A 77 35.60 7.53 -75.29
N LYS A 78 35.98 6.26 -75.02
CA LYS A 78 36.69 5.14 -75.72
C LYS A 78 36.42 3.82 -74.92
N ASP A 79 36.54 2.55 -75.37
CA ASP A 79 36.76 1.91 -76.69
C ASP A 79 35.93 0.59 -76.83
N ASN A 80 36.54 -0.62 -76.75
CA ASN A 80 36.02 -1.97 -77.09
C ASN A 80 37.11 -3.06 -76.74
N PRO A 81 37.05 -4.40 -77.04
CA PRO A 81 35.99 -5.27 -77.61
C PRO A 81 35.80 -6.75 -77.07
N ALA A 82 34.71 -7.42 -77.51
CA ALA A 82 34.53 -8.89 -77.76
C ALA A 82 34.38 -9.90 -76.54
N ARG A 83 33.74 -11.10 -76.61
CA ARG A 83 32.98 -11.87 -77.66
C ARG A 83 32.12 -13.05 -77.07
N ASN A 84 30.97 -13.41 -77.69
CA ASN A 84 30.18 -14.70 -77.68
C ASN A 84 29.70 -15.35 -76.34
N GLY A 85 28.56 -16.09 -76.21
CA GLY A 85 27.36 -16.33 -77.06
C GLY A 85 26.50 -17.58 -76.67
N LEU A 86 25.22 -17.66 -77.14
CA LEU A 86 24.28 -18.85 -77.24
C LEU A 86 23.56 -19.38 -75.95
N ASN A 87 22.27 -19.85 -75.94
CA ASN A 87 21.12 -19.80 -76.90
C ASN A 87 19.73 -20.20 -76.26
N VAL A 88 18.59 -19.94 -76.95
CA VAL A 88 17.20 -20.58 -76.77
C VAL A 88 16.40 -20.16 -75.49
N HIS A 89 15.04 -20.16 -75.33
CA HIS A 89 13.74 -19.98 -76.09
C HIS A 89 12.53 -20.15 -75.08
N SER A 90 11.20 -19.97 -75.29
CA SER A 90 10.28 -19.31 -76.28
C SER A 90 8.76 -19.39 -75.86
N TYR A 91 7.87 -18.58 -76.48
CA TYR A 91 6.37 -18.69 -76.62
C TYR A 91 5.34 -18.44 -75.45
N SER A 92 4.80 -17.21 -75.36
CA SER A 92 3.45 -16.71 -75.81
C SER A 92 2.14 -17.54 -75.67
N PRO A 93 0.89 -16.95 -75.69
CA PRO A 93 0.41 -15.54 -75.50
C PRO A 93 -1.02 -15.27 -74.87
N VAL A 94 -1.38 -13.97 -74.66
CA VAL A 94 -2.69 -13.28 -74.99
C VAL A 94 -3.97 -13.21 -74.06
N ARG A 95 -4.50 -11.96 -73.96
CA ARG A 95 -5.89 -11.38 -73.75
C ARG A 95 -6.85 -11.66 -72.56
N THR A 96 -7.21 -10.54 -71.90
CA THR A 96 -8.54 -9.89 -71.66
C THR A 96 -9.92 -10.59 -71.82
N SER A 97 -10.86 -10.12 -70.96
CA SER A 97 -12.22 -9.54 -71.20
C SER A 97 -13.55 -10.32 -71.10
N HIS A 98 -14.44 -9.74 -70.28
CA HIS A 98 -15.90 -9.49 -70.43
C HIS A 98 -16.99 -10.53 -70.08
N LEU A 99 -18.20 -9.95 -69.96
CA LEU A 99 -19.49 -10.46 -69.47
C LEU A 99 -20.12 -11.52 -70.41
N GLU A 100 -21.03 -12.36 -69.88
CA GLU A 100 -22.49 -12.21 -70.10
C GLU A 100 -23.32 -13.23 -69.27
N GLN A 101 -24.62 -12.94 -69.11
CA GLN A 101 -25.64 -13.90 -68.65
C GLN A 101 -26.26 -14.59 -69.88
N PRO A 102 -26.94 -15.76 -69.77
CA PRO A 102 -28.39 -15.68 -69.50
C PRO A 102 -29.01 -16.87 -68.72
N MET A 103 -30.29 -16.67 -68.36
CA MET A 103 -31.32 -17.68 -68.01
C MET A 103 -31.76 -18.49 -69.27
N PRO A 104 -32.70 -19.47 -69.27
CA PRO A 104 -33.70 -19.83 -68.24
C PRO A 104 -34.08 -21.33 -68.04
N GLY A 105 -35.00 -21.59 -67.09
CA GLY A 105 -35.91 -22.76 -67.04
C GLY A 105 -35.50 -23.91 -66.09
N GLY A 106 -36.43 -24.62 -65.43
CA GLY A 106 -37.89 -24.44 -65.32
C GLY A 106 -38.61 -25.63 -64.67
N PHE A 107 -39.85 -25.41 -64.16
CA PHE A 107 -40.82 -26.38 -63.59
C PHE A 107 -40.43 -27.04 -62.24
N GLU A 108 -41.18 -26.89 -61.13
CA GLU A 108 -42.54 -27.45 -60.81
C GLU A 108 -42.59 -28.99 -60.80
N SER A 109 -43.32 -29.68 -59.91
CA SER A 109 -43.89 -29.37 -58.57
C SER A 109 -44.40 -30.70 -57.95
N ASP A 110 -44.67 -30.76 -56.63
CA ASP A 110 -45.99 -31.15 -56.08
C ASP A 110 -46.03 -31.51 -54.57
N LYS A 111 -47.24 -31.32 -54.03
CA LYS A 111 -47.82 -31.71 -52.73
C LYS A 111 -49.21 -32.31 -53.08
N PRO A 112 -49.90 -33.14 -52.25
CA PRO A 112 -50.30 -32.71 -50.88
C PRO A 112 -50.73 -33.82 -49.86
N GLN A 113 -51.44 -33.38 -48.82
CA GLN A 113 -52.49 -34.08 -48.03
C GLN A 113 -52.16 -35.05 -46.86
N THR A 114 -51.85 -34.45 -45.70
CA THR A 114 -52.65 -34.45 -44.43
C THR A 114 -53.26 -35.72 -43.78
N ALA A 115 -52.93 -35.87 -42.47
CA ALA A 115 -53.76 -36.35 -41.33
C ALA A 115 -53.98 -37.89 -41.17
N LEU A 116 -53.99 -38.49 -39.96
CA LEU A 116 -54.80 -38.16 -38.77
C LEU A 116 -54.25 -38.65 -37.39
N ASN A 117 -54.40 -37.79 -36.36
CA ASN A 117 -54.82 -38.06 -34.96
C ASN A 117 -54.08 -39.01 -33.94
N ARG A 118 -53.65 -38.36 -32.82
CA ARG A 118 -54.05 -38.58 -31.38
C ARG A 118 -53.44 -39.69 -30.48
N CYS A 119 -52.76 -39.20 -29.44
CA CYS A 119 -52.75 -39.69 -28.03
C CYS A 119 -54.15 -39.51 -27.34
N PRO A 120 -54.47 -39.99 -26.09
CA PRO A 120 -53.54 -40.17 -24.94
C PRO A 120 -53.85 -41.22 -23.81
N HIS A 121 -52.88 -41.40 -22.90
CA HIS A 121 -52.95 -41.53 -21.41
C HIS A 121 -53.90 -42.48 -20.60
N LYS A 122 -53.28 -43.09 -19.56
CA LYS A 122 -53.61 -43.14 -18.10
C LYS A 122 -54.36 -44.34 -17.42
N LYS A 123 -53.69 -44.86 -16.36
CA LYS A 123 -54.12 -45.05 -14.93
C LYS A 123 -54.57 -46.43 -14.34
N HIS A 124 -53.92 -46.76 -13.20
CA HIS A 124 -54.36 -47.60 -12.03
C HIS A 124 -54.62 -49.11 -12.30
N ALA A 125 -54.64 -50.07 -11.33
CA ALA A 125 -54.86 -50.01 -9.87
C ALA A 125 -54.42 -51.30 -9.09
N ILE A 126 -53.93 -51.14 -7.83
CA ILE A 126 -54.14 -51.95 -6.58
C ILE A 126 -53.78 -53.48 -6.49
N VAL A 127 -53.42 -53.93 -5.27
CA VAL A 127 -53.51 -55.27 -4.62
C VAL A 127 -52.18 -55.96 -4.24
N SER A 128 -52.08 -56.36 -2.97
CA SER A 128 -51.19 -57.37 -2.36
C SER A 128 -52.06 -58.41 -1.63
N PRO A 129 -51.57 -59.64 -1.35
CA PRO A 129 -51.33 -59.99 0.08
C PRO A 129 -50.23 -61.06 0.37
N GLU A 130 -49.80 -61.10 1.65
CA GLU A 130 -49.40 -62.26 2.51
C GLU A 130 -48.22 -63.19 2.13
N GLY A 131 -47.46 -63.70 3.13
CA GLY A 131 -46.40 -64.71 2.86
C GLY A 131 -45.42 -65.20 3.97
N ASP A 132 -45.25 -64.48 5.10
CA ASP A 132 -44.62 -64.85 6.40
C ASP A 132 -43.29 -65.65 6.55
N LEU A 133 -42.69 -65.51 7.75
CA LEU A 133 -41.59 -66.28 8.40
C LEU A 133 -40.11 -66.02 7.97
N GLU A 134 -39.12 -65.89 8.88
CA GLU A 134 -39.13 -65.49 10.31
C GLU A 134 -37.70 -65.14 10.84
N MET A 135 -37.65 -64.51 12.02
CA MET A 135 -36.54 -64.34 12.99
C MET A 135 -35.33 -63.40 12.72
N GLU A 136 -35.24 -62.40 13.62
CA GLU A 136 -34.07 -61.88 14.36
C GLU A 136 -32.93 -61.15 13.59
N GLU A 137 -32.71 -59.84 13.76
CA GLU A 137 -32.31 -59.03 14.95
C GLU A 137 -30.76 -58.89 15.09
N ASP A 138 -30.15 -57.71 15.31
CA ASP A 138 -30.74 -56.36 15.28
C ASP A 138 -29.74 -55.21 14.95
N TYR A 139 -30.29 -54.22 14.24
CA TYR A 139 -30.02 -52.76 14.09
C TYR A 139 -28.58 -52.15 14.06
N TYR A 140 -28.25 -51.09 13.30
CA TYR A 140 -28.91 -49.82 12.88
C TYR A 140 -29.02 -48.72 13.98
N VAL A 141 -29.02 -47.39 13.71
CA VAL A 141 -28.40 -46.58 12.64
C VAL A 141 -28.42 -45.06 12.97
N HIS A 142 -27.73 -44.26 12.16
CA HIS A 142 -27.92 -42.84 11.79
C HIS A 142 -29.00 -41.90 12.42
N GLN A 143 -28.54 -40.65 12.63
CA GLN A 143 -29.09 -39.36 12.13
C GLN A 143 -30.24 -38.57 12.81
N ARG A 144 -30.01 -37.23 12.80
CA ARG A 144 -30.94 -36.09 12.60
C ARG A 144 -32.01 -35.79 13.66
N GLY A 145 -32.00 -34.52 14.07
CA GLY A 145 -33.12 -33.76 14.67
C GLY A 145 -32.83 -32.26 14.50
N ALA A 146 -33.85 -31.41 14.46
CA ALA A 146 -33.69 -29.97 14.23
C ALA A 146 -34.78 -29.13 14.92
N ALA A 147 -34.48 -27.83 15.04
CA ALA A 147 -35.37 -26.71 15.36
C ALA A 147 -35.87 -26.52 16.81
N ALA A 148 -35.52 -25.32 17.31
CA ALA A 148 -36.36 -24.35 18.02
C ALA A 148 -36.69 -24.47 19.53
N ASP A 149 -36.78 -23.26 20.09
CA ASP A 149 -37.52 -22.78 21.26
C ASP A 149 -37.11 -23.09 22.72
N LEU A 150 -36.83 -21.98 23.42
CA LEU A 150 -37.22 -21.66 24.81
C LEU A 150 -36.73 -22.58 25.95
N LEU A 151 -35.68 -22.15 26.67
CA LEU A 151 -35.87 -21.32 27.88
C LEU A 151 -34.58 -20.77 28.49
N ASN A 152 -34.75 -19.74 29.32
CA ASN A 152 -33.74 -19.03 30.09
C ASN A 152 -33.37 -19.77 31.39
N MET A 153 -32.09 -19.75 31.83
CA MET A 153 -31.65 -19.65 33.25
C MET A 153 -30.11 -19.77 33.42
N ASN A 154 -29.49 -18.64 33.75
CA ASN A 154 -28.52 -18.38 34.83
C ASN A 154 -27.41 -19.38 35.28
N ASP A 155 -26.24 -18.75 35.50
CA ASP A 155 -25.34 -18.87 36.66
C ASP A 155 -24.37 -20.04 36.87
N ALA A 156 -23.13 -19.77 36.41
CA ALA A 156 -21.99 -19.43 37.28
C ALA A 156 -21.00 -20.52 37.74
N LEU A 157 -19.83 -20.02 38.19
CA LEU A 157 -18.67 -20.71 38.75
C LEU A 157 -17.93 -21.64 37.75
N GLY A 158 -16.66 -21.45 37.40
CA GLY A 158 -15.63 -20.59 37.99
C GLY A 158 -14.79 -21.33 39.03
N GLY A 159 -13.74 -22.03 38.59
CA GLY A 159 -12.84 -22.78 39.46
C GLY A 159 -11.57 -23.23 38.74
N ARG A 160 -10.40 -22.75 39.19
CA ARG A 160 -9.09 -23.24 38.73
C ARG A 160 -8.77 -24.56 39.43
N VAL A 161 -8.15 -25.49 38.72
CA VAL A 161 -7.30 -26.53 39.34
C VAL A 161 -5.92 -26.47 38.70
N SER A 162 -4.88 -26.60 39.51
CA SER A 162 -3.47 -26.54 39.11
C SER A 162 -2.65 -27.52 39.94
N ASN A 163 -1.45 -27.84 39.45
CA ASN A 163 -0.45 -28.84 39.92
C ASN A 163 -0.52 -30.18 39.15
N SER A 164 0.54 -30.72 38.52
CA SER A 164 2.00 -30.80 38.81
C SER A 164 2.39 -32.09 39.54
N LEU A 165 3.19 -32.95 38.87
CA LEU A 165 4.27 -33.87 39.32
C LEU A 165 4.55 -34.84 38.13
N ARG A 166 5.72 -34.91 37.46
CA ARG A 166 7.11 -35.25 37.81
C ARG A 166 7.50 -36.75 37.70
N HIS A 167 8.57 -36.99 36.92
CA HIS A 167 9.71 -37.94 37.09
C HIS A 167 9.84 -39.26 36.29
N ARG A 168 11.09 -39.45 35.77
CA ARG A 168 11.85 -40.68 35.40
C ARG A 168 11.36 -41.44 34.13
N ALA A 169 12.18 -41.79 33.13
CA ALA A 169 13.51 -42.48 33.04
C ALA A 169 13.40 -44.03 33.13
N ALA A 170 14.20 -44.89 32.45
CA ALA A 170 15.08 -44.76 31.27
C ALA A 170 15.65 -46.16 30.84
N LEU A 171 16.20 -46.26 29.61
CA LEU A 171 17.25 -47.21 29.13
C LEU A 171 16.96 -48.70 28.77
N GLN A 172 17.80 -49.21 27.83
CA GLN A 172 18.09 -50.61 27.38
C GLN A 172 17.12 -51.37 26.45
N LYS A 173 17.52 -52.47 25.76
CA LYS A 173 18.64 -52.70 24.77
C LYS A 173 18.61 -54.15 24.19
N SER A 174 18.89 -54.33 22.89
CA SER A 174 19.27 -55.60 22.19
C SER A 174 19.86 -55.24 20.80
N SER A 175 20.87 -55.86 20.14
CA SER A 175 21.49 -57.22 20.05
C SER A 175 20.81 -58.18 19.04
N GLY A 176 21.48 -58.73 18.02
CA GLY A 176 22.86 -58.58 17.52
C GLY A 176 23.24 -59.61 16.42
N SER A 177 24.51 -59.60 15.94
CA SER A 177 25.23 -60.59 15.09
C SER A 177 24.71 -60.90 13.65
N ASP A 178 25.47 -61.33 12.63
CA ASP A 178 26.89 -61.21 12.12
C ASP A 178 26.88 -61.87 10.67
N GLU A 179 27.90 -62.13 9.81
CA GLU A 179 29.38 -62.08 9.75
C GLU A 179 29.88 -62.19 8.25
N LYS A 180 31.19 -61.97 7.94
CA LYS A 180 32.00 -62.51 6.77
C LYS A 180 31.69 -62.07 5.30
N ASP A 181 32.60 -62.07 4.29
CA ASP A 181 34.06 -62.34 4.14
C ASP A 181 34.71 -61.61 2.89
N GLU A 182 36.05 -61.47 2.90
CA GLU A 182 37.16 -61.33 1.87
C GLU A 182 36.93 -60.80 0.39
N GLU A 183 37.91 -60.31 -0.44
CA GLU A 183 39.40 -60.36 -0.55
C GLU A 183 40.01 -59.07 -1.27
N GLU A 184 41.36 -58.88 -1.44
CA GLU A 184 42.02 -57.66 -2.07
C GLU A 184 41.99 -57.66 -3.65
N MET A 185 42.75 -56.96 -4.53
CA MET A 185 44.13 -56.41 -4.64
C MET A 185 44.22 -55.42 -5.88
N TRP A 186 45.25 -54.61 -6.28
CA TRP A 186 46.66 -54.37 -5.89
C TRP A 186 47.27 -53.03 -6.48
N ARG A 187 47.88 -52.18 -5.63
CA ARG A 187 49.14 -51.35 -5.82
C ARG A 187 49.52 -50.46 -7.06
N LYS A 188 49.81 -49.17 -6.74
CA LYS A 188 51.07 -48.34 -6.91
C LYS A 188 51.43 -47.48 -8.18
N LYS A 189 51.77 -46.19 -7.88
CA LYS A 189 52.87 -45.31 -8.44
C LYS A 189 52.76 -44.81 -9.91
N HIS A 190 53.43 -43.76 -10.43
CA HIS A 190 54.42 -42.71 -10.00
C HIS A 190 54.31 -41.48 -10.98
N LYS A 191 54.34 -40.18 -10.61
CA LYS A 191 55.47 -39.24 -10.27
C LYS A 191 56.12 -38.40 -11.44
N LYS A 192 55.85 -37.07 -11.43
CA LYS A 192 56.69 -35.89 -11.84
C LYS A 192 56.87 -35.38 -13.31
N ARG A 193 56.74 -34.03 -13.41
CA ARG A 193 57.58 -32.98 -14.11
C ARG A 193 57.30 -32.57 -15.58
N GLY A 194 57.12 -31.26 -15.77
CA GLY A 194 57.31 -30.49 -17.02
C GLY A 194 58.08 -29.16 -16.74
N ARG A 195 58.27 -28.26 -17.72
CA ARG A 195 58.99 -26.97 -17.57
C ARG A 195 58.68 -25.97 -18.70
N CYS A 196 58.85 -24.66 -18.43
CA CYS A 196 58.69 -23.52 -19.37
C CYS A 196 59.87 -23.31 -20.35
N PRO A 197 59.69 -22.52 -21.42
CA PRO A 197 60.24 -21.14 -21.57
C PRO A 197 59.10 -20.08 -21.76
N ALA A 198 59.22 -18.74 -21.57
CA ALA A 198 60.16 -17.69 -22.05
C ALA A 198 59.99 -17.35 -23.56
N ASN A 199 60.01 -16.09 -24.06
CA ASN A 199 60.38 -14.78 -23.48
C ASN A 199 59.85 -13.58 -24.34
N THR A 200 59.95 -12.31 -23.85
CA THR A 200 59.99 -11.00 -24.61
C THR A 200 58.75 -10.58 -25.48
N ASP A 201 58.41 -9.29 -25.73
CA ASP A 201 58.93 -7.97 -25.31
C ASP A 201 57.91 -6.80 -25.55
N THR A 202 57.93 -5.75 -24.70
CA THR A 202 57.32 -4.38 -24.89
C THR A 202 55.80 -4.23 -25.19
N ALA A 203 55.10 -3.10 -24.94
CA ALA A 203 55.40 -1.81 -24.31
C ALA A 203 54.17 -1.30 -23.48
N ALA A 204 54.30 -0.16 -22.79
CA ALA A 204 53.33 0.30 -21.78
C ALA A 204 52.28 1.33 -22.26
N GLY A 205 51.13 1.38 -21.58
CA GLY A 205 50.11 2.43 -21.67
C GLY A 205 49.14 2.35 -20.48
N HIS A 206 49.18 3.34 -19.57
CA HIS A 206 48.39 3.35 -18.34
C HIS A 206 46.95 3.88 -18.54
N LEU A 207 45.99 3.22 -17.90
CA LEU A 207 44.87 3.86 -17.21
C LEU A 207 44.38 2.90 -16.11
N LEU A 208 44.08 3.42 -14.92
CA LEU A 208 43.78 2.62 -13.72
C LEU A 208 42.29 2.76 -13.34
N THR A 209 41.61 1.63 -13.22
CA THR A 209 40.34 1.49 -12.51
C THR A 209 40.60 0.79 -11.17
N GLU A 210 40.33 1.46 -10.05
CA GLU A 210 40.32 0.81 -8.74
C GLU A 210 38.95 0.13 -8.51
N GLN A 211 38.98 -1.18 -8.35
CA GLN A 211 37.83 -1.96 -7.87
C GLN A 211 37.96 -2.13 -6.35
N PHE A 212 36.92 -1.80 -5.61
CA PHE A 212 36.76 -2.21 -4.21
C PHE A 212 35.57 -3.15 -4.08
N SER A 213 35.87 -4.42 -3.80
CA SER A 213 34.90 -5.38 -3.27
C SER A 213 35.20 -5.55 -1.78
N GLU A 214 34.21 -5.32 -0.93
CA GLU A 214 34.28 -5.77 0.47
C GLU A 214 33.97 -7.27 0.51
N ASP A 215 34.73 -8.04 1.29
CA ASP A 215 34.49 -9.47 1.51
C ASP A 215 34.68 -9.84 2.99
N VAL A 216 34.04 -10.93 3.41
CA VAL A 216 33.72 -11.24 4.81
C VAL A 216 34.93 -11.80 5.58
N LEU A 217 35.12 -11.34 6.83
CA LEU A 217 36.14 -11.87 7.74
C LEU A 217 35.59 -12.40 9.07
N VAL A 218 35.61 -13.73 9.21
CA VAL A 218 35.57 -14.45 10.49
C VAL A 218 36.44 -15.70 10.39
N ILE A 219 37.40 -15.92 11.30
CA ILE A 219 37.74 -17.21 11.94
C ILE A 219 38.93 -17.07 12.92
N ASN A 220 39.03 -18.01 13.86
CA ASN A 220 39.91 -17.96 15.03
C ASN A 220 41.33 -18.55 14.84
N ALA A 221 42.23 -18.07 15.69
CA ALA A 221 43.61 -18.47 15.94
C ALA A 221 43.89 -19.98 16.16
N ARG A 222 45.20 -20.37 16.08
CA ARG A 222 45.92 -21.04 17.21
C ARG A 222 47.44 -21.28 17.01
N LYS A 223 48.19 -21.04 18.10
CA LYS A 223 49.41 -21.72 18.63
C LYS A 223 50.67 -21.93 17.75
N TYR A 224 51.83 -21.58 18.33
CA TYR A 224 52.82 -22.56 18.86
C TYR A 224 53.67 -21.90 19.98
N SER A 225 54.52 -22.66 20.68
CA SER A 225 55.23 -22.23 21.91
C SER A 225 56.54 -22.99 22.15
N HIS A 226 57.55 -22.38 22.81
CA HIS A 226 58.19 -22.85 24.08
C HIS A 226 59.59 -22.25 24.42
N LEU A 227 59.91 -22.35 25.72
CA LEU A 227 61.24 -22.31 26.39
C LEU A 227 61.84 -20.95 26.83
N SER A 228 62.73 -21.05 27.83
CA SER A 228 63.19 -20.02 28.78
C SER A 228 64.67 -20.29 29.20
N PRO A 229 65.33 -19.58 30.17
CA PRO A 229 65.01 -19.68 31.62
C PRO A 229 65.33 -18.44 32.53
N SER A 230 65.03 -18.60 33.84
CA SER A 230 65.43 -17.75 35.00
C SER A 230 64.68 -16.40 35.18
N GLN A 231 64.68 -15.71 36.34
CA GLN A 231 65.29 -15.99 37.67
C GLN A 231 64.43 -15.42 38.84
N VAL A 232 64.68 -15.89 40.08
CA VAL A 232 64.02 -15.55 41.38
C VAL A 232 65.05 -15.87 42.51
N PRO A 233 64.97 -15.41 43.80
CA PRO A 233 63.86 -14.74 44.50
C PRO A 233 64.22 -13.57 45.45
N GLY A 234 63.21 -12.96 46.13
CA GLY A 234 63.44 -12.12 47.32
C GLY A 234 62.25 -11.30 47.85
N GLY A 235 62.03 -11.33 49.17
CA GLY A 235 61.05 -10.52 49.94
C GLY A 235 60.71 -11.21 51.29
N PRO A 236 59.94 -10.61 52.22
CA PRO A 236 59.47 -9.22 52.33
C PRO A 236 60.11 -8.49 53.56
N TYR A 237 59.61 -7.31 53.95
CA TYR A 237 59.30 -6.88 55.34
C TYR A 237 58.80 -5.40 55.36
N ALA A 238 58.28 -4.89 56.49
CA ALA A 238 57.45 -3.67 56.53
C ALA A 238 57.87 -2.65 57.61
N ALA A 239 57.56 -1.36 57.39
CA ALA A 239 57.52 -0.34 58.46
C ALA A 239 56.72 0.95 58.09
N VAL A 240 55.65 1.21 58.87
CA VAL A 240 55.32 2.51 59.52
C VAL A 240 54.91 3.75 58.66
N ALA A 241 54.08 4.62 59.27
CA ALA A 241 53.51 5.89 58.76
C ALA A 241 54.07 7.10 59.59
N THR A 242 53.71 8.40 59.45
CA THR A 242 52.59 9.08 58.76
C THR A 242 53.01 10.42 58.06
N PRO A 243 52.50 11.66 58.32
CA PRO A 243 51.90 12.49 57.27
C PRO A 243 52.67 13.79 56.88
N GLY A 244 52.36 14.38 55.72
CA GLY A 244 53.03 15.60 55.22
C GLY A 244 52.26 16.46 54.20
N ASP A 245 51.26 17.19 54.69
CA ASP A 245 50.70 18.47 54.18
C ASP A 245 51.17 19.04 52.80
N ARG A 246 50.29 19.04 51.77
CA ARG A 246 49.62 20.28 51.26
C ARG A 246 48.62 20.07 50.12
N LYS A 247 47.54 20.87 50.16
CA LYS A 247 46.54 20.99 49.08
C LYS A 247 47.12 21.78 47.91
N ASN A 248 46.86 21.34 46.68
CA ASN A 248 46.80 22.27 45.54
C ASN A 248 45.55 21.98 44.68
N ARG A 249 44.85 23.03 44.25
CA ARG A 249 43.43 22.98 43.88
C ARG A 249 43.23 23.24 42.37
N ASN A 250 43.59 22.26 41.55
CA ASN A 250 43.46 22.40 40.09
C ASN A 250 41.99 22.51 39.66
N LYS A 251 41.69 23.57 38.90
CA LYS A 251 40.41 23.77 38.22
C LYS A 251 40.29 22.79 37.04
N PRO A 252 39.10 22.24 36.73
CA PRO A 252 38.88 21.52 35.48
C PRO A 252 38.70 22.51 34.32
N THR A 253 39.71 22.63 33.44
CA THR A 253 39.65 23.51 32.26
C THR A 253 39.63 22.72 30.95
N ARG A 254 38.46 22.15 30.63
CA ARG A 254 37.97 22.00 29.25
C ARG A 254 36.47 21.75 29.30
N GLY A 255 35.68 22.67 28.75
CA GLY A 255 34.23 22.51 28.69
C GLY A 255 33.86 21.38 27.74
N ARG A 256 33.40 20.25 28.28
CA ARG A 256 32.49 19.38 27.51
C ARG A 256 31.26 20.22 27.21
N LYS A 257 30.85 20.28 25.94
CA LYS A 257 29.48 20.65 25.60
C LYS A 257 28.53 19.75 26.40
N LYS A 258 27.39 20.28 26.86
CA LYS A 258 26.35 19.43 27.42
C LYS A 258 25.81 18.55 26.29
N SER A 259 25.73 17.25 26.52
CA SER A 259 24.98 16.37 25.62
C SER A 259 23.50 16.73 25.71
N ILE A 260 22.83 16.79 24.57
CA ILE A 260 21.41 17.12 24.44
C ILE A 260 20.60 15.82 24.48
N PHE A 261 21.09 14.82 23.76
CA PHE A 261 20.55 13.46 23.78
C PHE A 261 21.31 12.57 24.77
N GLU A 262 20.66 11.48 25.18
CA GLU A 262 21.27 10.43 25.98
C GLU A 262 22.10 9.50 25.09
N ALA A 263 23.30 9.13 25.54
CA ALA A 263 24.11 8.13 24.86
C ALA A 263 23.37 6.78 24.82
N TYR A 264 23.45 6.06 23.70
CA TYR A 264 22.81 4.75 23.58
C TYR A 264 23.47 3.71 24.52
N MET A 265 22.67 2.76 25.01
CA MET A 265 23.15 1.63 25.80
C MET A 265 24.05 0.70 24.97
N SER A 266 24.85 -0.15 25.64
CA SER A 266 25.62 -1.20 24.94
C SER A 266 24.68 -2.27 24.34
N LYS A 267 25.14 -2.98 23.30
CA LYS A 267 24.33 -4.06 22.69
C LYS A 267 24.11 -5.21 23.69
N GLU A 268 25.08 -5.40 24.56
CA GLU A 268 25.13 -6.39 25.62
C GLU A 268 24.06 -6.08 26.68
N ASP A 269 24.02 -4.83 27.18
CA ASP A 269 23.01 -4.38 28.14
C ASP A 269 21.59 -4.39 27.53
N VAL A 270 21.46 -4.04 26.25
CA VAL A 270 20.16 -4.07 25.54
C VAL A 270 19.67 -5.50 25.37
N SER A 271 20.53 -6.43 24.92
CA SER A 271 20.17 -7.85 24.80
C SER A 271 19.81 -8.44 26.17
N ALA A 272 20.55 -8.09 27.22
CA ALA A 272 20.29 -8.57 28.57
C ALA A 272 19.02 -7.95 29.18
N GLY A 273 18.74 -6.66 28.92
CA GLY A 273 17.55 -5.96 29.39
C GLY A 273 16.26 -6.47 28.71
N LEU A 274 16.31 -6.71 27.39
CA LEU A 274 15.21 -7.36 26.65
C LEU A 274 14.93 -8.77 27.18
N LYS A 275 15.98 -9.58 27.41
CA LYS A 275 15.86 -10.94 27.99
C LYS A 275 15.32 -10.96 29.43
N ARG A 276 15.43 -9.87 30.18
CA ARG A 276 14.86 -9.71 31.53
C ARG A 276 13.48 -9.03 31.55
N GLY A 277 12.98 -8.55 30.40
CA GLY A 277 11.76 -7.74 30.33
C GLY A 277 11.88 -6.32 30.91
N GLU A 278 13.11 -5.84 31.16
CA GLU A 278 13.37 -4.47 31.63
C GLU A 278 13.31 -3.44 30.50
N LEU A 279 13.49 -3.90 29.26
CA LEU A 279 13.35 -3.12 28.04
C LEU A 279 12.24 -3.71 27.17
N ILE A 280 11.58 -2.85 26.41
CA ILE A 280 10.55 -3.23 25.44
C ILE A 280 11.06 -2.89 24.05
N GLN A 281 10.85 -3.77 23.07
CA GLN A 281 11.16 -3.51 21.66
C GLN A 281 9.88 -3.28 20.84
N GLY A 282 9.95 -2.41 19.83
CA GLY A 282 8.85 -2.22 18.89
C GLY A 282 9.18 -1.23 17.77
N PRO A 283 8.37 -1.20 16.69
CA PRO A 283 8.48 -0.18 15.65
C PRO A 283 7.99 1.18 16.15
N LEU A 284 8.78 2.22 15.91
CA LEU A 284 8.50 3.59 16.32
C LEU A 284 7.58 4.30 15.33
N ARG A 285 6.47 4.86 15.81
CA ARG A 285 5.59 5.76 15.03
C ARG A 285 5.70 7.18 15.55
N ILE A 286 5.96 8.15 14.68
CA ILE A 286 6.01 9.58 15.01
C ILE A 286 4.71 10.23 14.52
N ASN A 287 4.05 11.02 15.37
CA ASN A 287 2.85 11.76 14.99
C ASN A 287 3.22 12.81 13.92
N PRO A 288 2.65 12.77 12.69
CA PRO A 288 3.04 13.69 11.62
C PRO A 288 2.56 15.13 11.85
N LYS A 289 1.52 15.34 12.67
CA LYS A 289 1.04 16.69 13.04
C LYS A 289 1.83 17.26 14.22
N LYS A 290 1.92 16.49 15.31
CA LYS A 290 2.68 16.85 16.52
C LYS A 290 3.98 16.06 16.58
N TYR A 291 4.99 16.44 15.78
CA TYR A 291 6.25 15.68 15.64
C TYR A 291 7.07 15.49 16.94
N HIS A 292 6.69 16.15 18.04
CA HIS A 292 7.25 15.90 19.37
C HIS A 292 6.68 14.62 20.03
N GLU A 293 5.50 14.17 19.63
CA GLU A 293 4.87 12.93 20.08
C GLU A 293 5.34 11.73 19.24
N ALA A 294 5.70 10.64 19.91
CA ALA A 294 5.91 9.35 19.27
C ALA A 294 5.39 8.19 20.14
N PHE A 295 5.22 7.03 19.53
CA PHE A 295 4.56 5.86 20.12
C PHE A 295 5.26 4.57 19.69
N ILE A 296 5.26 3.55 20.56
CA ILE A 296 5.50 2.16 20.17
C ILE A 296 4.32 1.26 20.58
N PRO A 297 4.02 0.17 19.84
CA PRO A 297 3.06 -0.84 20.25
C PRO A 297 3.43 -1.44 21.62
N SER A 298 2.42 -1.63 22.48
CA SER A 298 2.62 -2.34 23.76
C SER A 298 2.58 -3.86 23.55
N PRO A 299 3.55 -4.65 24.06
CA PRO A 299 3.60 -6.11 23.84
C PRO A 299 2.40 -6.90 24.38
N ASP A 300 1.64 -6.31 25.30
CA ASP A 300 0.43 -6.91 25.89
C ASP A 300 -0.87 -6.52 25.14
N GLY A 301 -0.77 -5.83 24.00
CA GLY A 301 -1.94 -5.41 23.20
C GLY A 301 -2.78 -4.30 23.84
N THR A 302 -2.29 -3.66 24.90
CA THR A 302 -2.93 -2.49 25.53
C THR A 302 -2.59 -1.18 24.79
N ARG A 303 -3.02 -0.02 25.32
CA ARG A 303 -2.75 1.31 24.75
C ARG A 303 -1.25 1.49 24.47
N ASP A 304 -0.89 2.07 23.32
CA ASP A 304 0.49 2.34 22.92
C ASP A 304 1.32 3.02 24.00
N ILE A 305 2.61 2.69 24.07
CA ILE A 305 3.57 3.32 24.98
C ILE A 305 4.00 4.66 24.37
N PHE A 306 3.78 5.74 25.11
CA PHE A 306 4.09 7.11 24.71
C PHE A 306 5.58 7.43 24.88
N ILE A 307 6.13 8.18 23.93
CA ILE A 307 7.50 8.71 23.94
C ILE A 307 7.40 10.23 23.89
N ASP A 308 7.72 10.88 25.02
CA ASP A 308 7.47 12.31 25.21
C ASP A 308 8.65 13.19 24.75
N GLY A 309 8.47 13.84 23.60
CA GLY A 309 9.45 14.78 23.05
C GLY A 309 10.61 14.14 22.29
N VAL A 310 11.26 14.96 21.45
CA VAL A 310 12.36 14.54 20.58
C VAL A 310 13.56 13.99 21.37
N VAL A 311 13.81 14.50 22.58
CA VAL A 311 14.87 14.03 23.48
C VAL A 311 14.62 12.59 23.96
N ALA A 312 13.39 12.26 24.40
CA ALA A 312 13.04 10.89 24.79
C ALA A 312 12.99 9.94 23.59
N ARG A 313 12.71 10.45 22.38
CA ARG A 313 12.84 9.70 21.12
C ARG A 313 14.29 9.37 20.76
N ASN A 314 15.26 10.05 21.37
CA ASN A 314 16.71 9.81 21.23
C ASN A 314 17.15 9.50 19.79
N ARG A 315 16.90 10.45 18.90
CA ARG A 315 17.38 10.48 17.50
C ARG A 315 16.87 9.36 16.58
N ALA A 316 15.91 8.54 17.05
CA ALA A 316 15.22 7.56 16.21
C ALA A 316 14.23 8.22 15.24
N LEU A 317 14.02 7.57 14.09
CA LEU A 317 13.16 8.04 13.00
C LEU A 317 11.93 7.14 12.85
N ASN A 318 10.92 7.61 12.11
CA ASN A 318 9.66 6.89 11.92
C ASN A 318 9.90 5.54 11.21
N GLY A 319 9.36 4.46 11.78
CA GLY A 319 9.50 3.09 11.31
C GLY A 319 10.67 2.31 11.93
N ASP A 320 11.65 2.96 12.58
CA ASP A 320 12.78 2.27 13.20
C ASP A 320 12.33 1.27 14.28
N ILE A 321 13.01 0.11 14.36
CA ILE A 321 12.83 -0.81 15.48
C ILE A 321 13.71 -0.32 16.63
N VAL A 322 13.08 0.09 17.72
CA VAL A 322 13.75 0.68 18.89
C VAL A 322 13.63 -0.21 20.12
N ALA A 323 14.61 -0.12 21.02
CA ALA A 323 14.49 -0.58 22.39
C ALA A 323 14.21 0.62 23.30
N VAL A 324 13.16 0.55 24.11
CA VAL A 324 12.75 1.59 25.06
C VAL A 324 12.81 1.10 26.49
N LYS A 325 13.05 2.03 27.41
CA LYS A 325 12.93 1.82 28.85
C LYS A 325 11.72 2.60 29.37
N LEU A 326 10.81 1.91 30.07
CA LEU A 326 9.69 2.56 30.76
C LEU A 326 10.22 3.54 31.82
N LEU A 327 9.56 4.70 31.91
CA LEU A 327 9.78 5.67 32.98
C LEU A 327 9.04 5.22 34.26
N PRO A 328 9.43 5.72 35.45
CA PRO A 328 8.65 5.55 36.68
C PRO A 328 7.19 6.01 36.52
N LYS A 329 6.25 5.43 37.28
CA LYS A 329 4.81 5.70 37.14
C LYS A 329 4.47 7.17 37.39
N GLU A 330 5.26 7.85 38.20
CA GLU A 330 5.22 9.29 38.48
C GLU A 330 5.48 10.17 37.25
N GLN A 331 5.97 9.59 36.15
CA GLN A 331 6.32 10.27 34.89
C GLN A 331 5.47 9.75 33.70
N TRP A 332 4.38 9.03 33.98
CA TRP A 332 3.45 8.57 32.94
C TRP A 332 2.48 9.69 32.56
N LYS A 333 2.21 9.86 31.26
CA LYS A 333 1.30 10.90 30.75
C LYS A 333 -0.10 10.69 31.32
N VAL A 334 -0.55 11.65 32.12
CA VAL A 334 -1.92 11.72 32.64
C VAL A 334 -2.83 12.15 31.49
N ILE A 335 -3.81 11.31 31.18
CA ILE A 335 -4.88 11.61 30.23
C ILE A 335 -5.92 12.43 30.99
N LYS A 336 -6.20 13.65 30.51
CA LYS A 336 -7.28 14.49 31.05
C LYS A 336 -8.61 14.03 30.45
N PRO A 337 -9.71 13.98 31.24
CA PRO A 337 -11.01 13.55 30.74
C PRO A 337 -11.67 14.59 29.80
N ASP A 338 -11.34 15.86 29.95
CA ASP A 338 -11.81 16.92 29.08
C ASP A 338 -10.85 17.18 27.92
N GLY A 339 -11.38 17.17 26.69
CA GLY A 339 -10.71 17.55 25.45
C GLY A 339 -10.35 19.04 25.34
N SER A 340 -9.92 19.64 26.45
CA SER A 340 -9.30 20.96 26.52
C SER A 340 -7.80 20.87 26.23
N ASP A 341 -7.49 20.27 25.08
CA ASP A 341 -6.17 20.38 24.45
C ASP A 341 -6.05 21.81 23.90
N LYS A 342 -5.88 22.77 24.83
CA LYS A 342 -5.53 24.14 24.48
C LYS A 342 -4.26 24.06 23.66
N GLU A 343 -4.33 24.48 22.41
CA GLU A 343 -3.15 24.75 21.60
C GLU A 343 -2.32 25.79 22.35
N THR A 344 -1.32 25.27 23.05
CA THR A 344 -0.33 26.08 23.74
C THR A 344 0.69 26.40 22.67
N GLU A 345 0.80 27.68 22.34
CA GLU A 345 1.54 28.19 21.20
C GLU A 345 2.90 27.50 21.08
N ALA A 346 3.27 27.14 19.84
CA ALA A 346 4.57 26.55 19.56
C ALA A 346 5.65 27.44 20.18
N THR A 347 6.46 26.88 21.08
CA THR A 347 7.44 27.64 21.84
C THR A 347 8.53 28.10 20.87
N HIS A 348 8.39 29.33 20.36
CA HIS A 348 9.44 29.97 19.60
C HIS A 348 10.66 30.11 20.52
N GLU A 349 11.74 29.37 20.23
CA GLU A 349 13.06 29.59 20.81
C GLU A 349 13.62 30.93 20.27
N SER A 350 13.05 32.05 20.72
CA SER A 350 13.55 33.40 20.50
C SER A 350 14.68 33.68 21.50
N ASP A 351 15.87 33.17 21.19
CA ASP A 351 17.04 33.16 22.08
C ASP A 351 17.73 34.55 22.13
N VAL A 352 17.11 35.52 22.83
CA VAL A 352 17.72 36.81 23.21
C VAL A 352 17.27 37.23 24.62
N PRO A 353 18.19 37.41 25.59
CA PRO A 353 17.87 38.06 26.87
C PRO A 353 17.71 39.57 26.72
N GLU A 354 16.66 40.16 27.32
CA GLU A 354 16.47 41.61 27.38
C GLU A 354 17.45 42.31 28.35
N ASP A 355 17.90 43.51 27.98
CA ASP A 355 18.15 44.61 28.91
C ASP A 355 18.05 45.98 28.17
N MET A 356 17.77 47.06 28.91
CA MET A 356 17.81 48.49 28.47
C MET A 356 16.74 49.05 27.49
N LEU A 357 15.57 49.40 28.04
CA LEU A 357 14.78 50.66 27.83
C LEU A 357 14.98 51.54 26.57
N GLY A 358 13.89 51.86 25.83
CA GLY A 358 13.98 52.86 24.72
C GLY A 358 12.72 53.35 23.95
N THR A 359 11.70 53.92 24.62
CA THR A 359 10.63 54.81 24.03
C THR A 359 9.59 54.27 23.01
N PHE A 360 8.36 54.81 23.09
CA PHE A 360 7.20 54.57 22.20
C PHE A 360 7.17 55.52 20.98
N VAL A 361 6.54 55.08 19.87
CA VAL A 361 5.39 55.72 19.18
C VAL A 361 4.96 54.83 17.97
N PRO A 362 3.65 54.64 17.68
CA PRO A 362 3.18 53.53 16.83
C PRO A 362 2.87 53.89 15.37
N ARG A 363 2.82 52.90 14.47
CA ARG A 363 2.03 53.01 13.23
C ARG A 363 1.60 51.68 12.58
N GLU A 364 0.30 51.60 12.30
CA GLU A 364 -0.45 50.84 11.25
C GLU A 364 -0.21 49.34 11.02
N THR A 365 -1.32 48.61 10.89
CA THR A 365 -1.41 47.15 10.77
C THR A 365 -1.43 46.64 9.33
N ALA A 366 -0.68 45.59 9.04
CA ALA A 366 -0.91 44.69 7.91
C ALA A 366 -1.37 43.32 8.44
N LYS A 367 -2.32 42.68 7.75
CA LYS A 367 -2.70 41.28 8.05
C LYS A 367 -1.56 40.36 7.58
N GLY A 368 -1.20 39.38 8.40
CA GLY A 368 -0.32 38.27 8.01
C GLY A 368 -1.14 37.00 7.79
N ASP A 369 -0.80 36.25 6.74
CA ASP A 369 -1.47 34.99 6.40
C ASP A 369 -1.05 33.87 7.38
N ALA A 370 -2.00 33.03 7.77
CA ALA A 370 -1.77 31.91 8.68
C ALA A 370 -1.55 30.60 7.88
N GLU A 371 -0.37 29.99 8.00
CA GLU A 371 -0.06 28.72 7.32
C GLU A 371 -0.84 27.55 7.94
N SER A 372 -1.79 26.97 7.19
CA SER A 372 -2.53 25.78 7.65
C SER A 372 -1.77 24.46 7.39
N PRO A 373 -1.57 23.60 8.41
CA PRO A 373 -0.83 22.33 8.30
C PRO A 373 -1.76 21.14 7.98
N ASP A 374 -2.31 21.12 6.77
CA ASP A 374 -3.19 20.05 6.32
C ASP A 374 -2.43 18.76 5.95
N VAL A 375 -2.38 17.84 6.92
CA VAL A 375 -1.91 16.45 6.76
C VAL A 375 -3.06 15.50 7.11
N ILE A 376 -3.17 14.39 6.37
CA ILE A 376 -4.20 13.34 6.50
C ILE A 376 -4.30 12.82 7.95
N ILE A 377 -5.52 12.51 8.40
CA ILE A 377 -5.89 12.56 9.81
C ILE A 377 -6.16 11.17 10.40
N GLU A 378 -5.17 10.63 11.09
CA GLU A 378 -5.40 9.53 12.04
C GLU A 378 -6.06 10.08 13.32
N ALA A 379 -7.37 10.32 13.29
CA ALA A 379 -8.12 10.84 14.43
C ALA A 379 -8.03 9.88 15.63
N GLN A 380 -7.36 10.30 16.70
CA GLN A 380 -7.31 9.54 17.95
C GLN A 380 -8.69 9.58 18.61
N PHE A 381 -9.25 8.42 18.94
CA PHE A 381 -10.48 8.31 19.73
C PHE A 381 -10.09 8.31 21.21
N ASP A 382 -10.56 9.30 21.97
CA ASP A 382 -10.31 9.42 23.41
C ASP A 382 -11.37 8.70 24.26
N ASP A 383 -10.95 8.20 25.42
CA ASP A 383 -11.69 7.25 26.24
C ASP A 383 -12.74 7.89 27.18
N ASN A 384 -14.00 7.68 26.79
CA ASN A 384 -15.20 7.39 27.59
C ASN A 384 -15.14 7.34 29.14
N ASP A 385 -16.28 7.72 29.76
CA ASP A 385 -16.83 7.04 30.94
C ASP A 385 -18.38 7.06 30.88
N ALA A 386 -19.04 6.05 31.45
CA ALA A 386 -20.49 5.82 31.35
C ALA A 386 -21.27 6.12 32.65
N GLU A 387 -22.55 6.42 32.51
CA GLU A 387 -23.44 6.89 33.57
C GLU A 387 -23.91 5.81 34.57
N HIS A 388 -24.33 6.24 35.74
CA HIS A 388 -25.53 5.74 36.41
C HIS A 388 -26.45 6.93 36.66
N GLY A 389 -27.72 6.81 36.26
CA GLY A 389 -28.73 7.84 36.47
C GLY A 389 -30.09 7.24 36.78
N GLN A 390 -30.85 7.93 37.62
CA GLN A 390 -32.31 7.84 37.69
C GLN A 390 -32.88 9.11 38.37
N ASP A 391 -34.16 9.35 38.16
CA ASP A 391 -34.65 10.72 37.96
C ASP A 391 -35.24 11.46 39.18
N HIS A 392 -35.15 12.79 39.05
CA HIS A 392 -36.09 13.83 39.49
C HIS A 392 -36.46 14.04 40.97
N LEU A 393 -36.11 15.27 41.39
CA LEU A 393 -36.92 16.26 42.14
C LEU A 393 -36.91 16.28 43.68
N GLN A 394 -36.76 17.54 44.14
CA GLN A 394 -37.11 18.12 45.45
C GLN A 394 -36.30 17.74 46.71
N ASP A 395 -35.31 18.61 46.95
CA ASP A 395 -35.28 19.53 48.11
C ASP A 395 -34.83 18.98 49.50
N THR A 396 -34.08 19.82 50.22
CA THR A 396 -33.40 19.55 51.50
C THR A 396 -32.36 18.41 51.44
N LEU A 397 -31.30 18.36 52.25
CA LEU A 397 -31.01 19.05 53.50
C LEU A 397 -29.49 19.30 53.61
N ALA A 398 -29.07 20.48 54.06
CA ALA A 398 -27.73 20.69 54.58
C ALA A 398 -27.72 20.38 56.08
N ASP A 399 -26.59 19.85 56.57
CA ASP A 399 -26.41 19.31 57.92
C ASP A 399 -27.20 17.99 58.16
N ASP A 400 -26.68 16.98 58.87
CA ASP A 400 -25.97 17.16 60.13
C ASP A 400 -24.94 16.07 60.51
N ILE A 401 -24.08 16.44 61.47
CA ILE A 401 -23.32 15.62 62.43
C ILE A 401 -22.32 14.55 61.92
N LYS A 402 -21.04 14.93 62.05
CA LYS A 402 -19.89 14.03 62.24
C LYS A 402 -20.04 13.14 63.48
N LYS A 403 -19.53 11.90 63.38
CA LYS A 403 -19.15 10.96 64.46
C LYS A 403 -20.28 10.28 65.27
N LEU A 404 -20.32 8.95 65.12
CA LEU A 404 -20.27 8.06 66.29
C LEU A 404 -18.81 7.69 66.59
N SER A 405 -18.23 8.27 67.65
CA SER A 405 -17.01 7.78 68.33
C SER A 405 -16.80 8.54 69.65
N LEU A 406 -17.32 7.96 70.72
CA LEU A 406 -16.85 8.09 72.10
C LEU A 406 -15.70 7.07 72.30
N ASP A 407 -14.71 7.22 73.18
CA ASP A 407 -14.35 8.32 74.09
C ASP A 407 -12.79 8.30 74.25
N THR A 408 -12.05 9.11 75.01
CA THR A 408 -12.31 10.03 76.15
C THR A 408 -11.47 11.32 75.99
N GLY A 409 -11.23 12.08 77.07
CA GLY A 409 -9.89 12.65 77.25
C GLY A 409 -9.72 14.15 77.49
N GLU A 410 -10.63 14.81 78.19
CA GLU A 410 -10.39 16.02 79.02
C GLU A 410 -9.71 17.31 78.46
N LYS A 411 -10.45 18.43 78.64
CA LYS A 411 -10.02 19.72 79.24
C LYS A 411 -9.32 20.85 78.43
N VAL A 412 -10.18 21.77 77.94
CA VAL A 412 -10.38 23.15 78.50
C VAL A 412 -9.42 24.33 78.16
N LYS A 413 -10.06 25.49 77.86
CA LYS A 413 -9.59 26.90 77.77
C LYS A 413 -8.78 27.36 76.54
N ALA A 414 -8.82 28.63 76.08
CA ALA A 414 -9.88 29.68 76.14
C ALA A 414 -9.44 30.98 75.38
N VAL A 415 -10.40 31.65 74.70
CA VAL A 415 -10.48 33.12 74.41
C VAL A 415 -9.34 33.80 73.61
N GLY A 416 -9.70 34.60 72.59
CA GLY A 416 -8.80 35.56 71.91
C GLY A 416 -9.46 36.33 70.77
N ILE A 417 -9.72 37.63 70.96
CA ILE A 417 -10.55 38.48 70.07
C ILE A 417 -9.72 39.26 69.03
N SER A 418 -10.27 39.39 67.82
CA SER A 418 -10.03 40.38 66.73
C SER A 418 -8.65 40.49 66.04
N GLY A 419 -8.68 40.99 64.79
CA GLY A 419 -7.49 41.35 64.00
C GLY A 419 -7.74 41.33 62.48
N VAL A 420 -8.05 42.47 61.87
CA VAL A 420 -8.17 42.59 60.40
C VAL A 420 -6.79 42.91 59.81
N HIS A 421 -6.23 42.03 58.99
CA HIS A 421 -5.18 42.39 58.03
C HIS A 421 -5.22 41.56 56.74
N ARG A 422 -4.81 42.20 55.65
CA ARG A 422 -4.87 41.71 54.26
C ARG A 422 -3.52 41.10 53.87
N ALA A 423 -3.43 39.78 53.74
CA ALA A 423 -2.22 39.10 53.29
C ALA A 423 -2.52 37.80 52.51
N LYS A 424 -1.70 37.56 51.47
CA LYS A 424 -1.41 36.31 50.76
C LYS A 424 -2.54 35.30 50.53
N GLN A 425 -2.87 35.15 49.24
CA GLN A 425 -3.51 33.96 48.68
C GLN A 425 -2.48 32.81 48.72
N GLU A 426 -2.76 31.75 49.50
CA GLU A 426 -1.94 30.53 49.51
C GLU A 426 -2.48 29.51 48.49
N ASP A 427 -1.58 28.71 47.90
CA ASP A 427 -1.93 27.67 46.93
C ASP A 427 -2.79 26.56 47.58
N GLY A 428 -3.93 26.25 46.96
CA GLY A 428 -4.62 24.98 47.21
C GLY A 428 -3.79 23.79 46.71
N PRO A 429 -3.85 22.61 47.36
CA PRO A 429 -2.98 21.50 47.03
C PRO A 429 -3.28 20.93 45.63
N LYS A 430 -2.33 21.08 44.70
CA LYS A 430 -2.38 20.47 43.36
C LYS A 430 -2.16 18.95 43.46
N VAL A 431 -3.24 18.19 43.65
CA VAL A 431 -3.20 16.71 43.65
C VAL A 431 -3.15 16.16 42.22
N ASN A 432 -2.03 16.43 41.53
CA ASN A 432 -1.66 15.80 40.26
C ASN A 432 -0.55 14.77 40.50
N ASP A 433 -0.80 13.77 41.37
CA ASP A 433 0.12 12.65 41.60
C ASP A 433 -0.37 11.41 40.81
N PRO A 434 0.32 11.00 39.72
CA PRO A 434 -0.07 9.84 38.91
C PRO A 434 -0.17 8.53 39.69
N ARG A 435 0.44 8.42 40.88
CA ARG A 435 0.34 7.22 41.74
C ARG A 435 -1.05 7.03 42.35
N LEU A 436 -1.81 8.11 42.50
CA LEU A 436 -3.16 8.11 43.09
C LEU A 436 -4.27 7.95 42.03
N LEU A 437 -3.93 8.03 40.74
CA LEU A 437 -4.89 7.87 39.65
C LEU A 437 -5.06 6.38 39.27
N PRO A 438 -6.30 5.92 39.02
CA PRO A 438 -6.57 4.64 38.39
C PRO A 438 -5.86 4.50 37.03
N ASP A 439 -5.32 3.31 36.74
CA ASP A 439 -4.48 3.07 35.56
C ASP A 439 -5.13 3.40 34.22
N LYS A 440 -6.48 3.46 34.12
CA LYS A 440 -7.17 3.89 32.90
C LYS A 440 -6.82 5.32 32.44
N PHE A 441 -6.58 6.22 33.40
CA PHE A 441 -6.22 7.63 33.16
C PHE A 441 -4.73 7.86 32.90
N LEU A 442 -3.93 6.79 32.81
CA LEU A 442 -2.49 6.87 32.61
C LEU A 442 -2.10 6.22 31.28
N GLN A 443 -1.20 6.86 30.55
CA GLN A 443 -0.50 6.23 29.43
C GLN A 443 0.93 5.94 29.84
N ARG A 444 1.37 4.69 29.68
CA ARG A 444 2.75 4.27 29.94
C ARG A 444 3.70 5.13 29.12
N THR A 445 4.64 5.80 29.77
CA THR A 445 5.64 6.64 29.10
C THR A 445 7.01 5.98 29.16
N ALA A 446 7.78 6.07 28.07
CA ALA A 446 9.11 5.48 27.93
C ALA A 446 10.07 6.43 27.21
N LYS A 447 11.36 6.07 27.21
CA LYS A 447 12.41 6.69 26.40
C LYS A 447 13.18 5.67 25.59
N VAL A 448 13.61 6.03 24.39
CA VAL A 448 14.44 5.23 23.50
C VAL A 448 15.88 5.17 24.04
N VAL A 449 16.36 3.96 24.30
CA VAL A 449 17.72 3.71 24.81
C VAL A 449 18.66 3.10 23.76
N TYR A 450 18.10 2.56 22.67
CA TYR A 450 18.86 1.98 21.56
C TYR A 450 17.99 1.87 20.29
N ILE A 451 18.60 1.98 19.10
CA ILE A 451 17.95 1.66 17.81
C ILE A 451 18.43 0.27 17.37
N LEU A 452 17.56 -0.73 17.45
CA LEU A 452 17.86 -2.13 17.10
C LEU A 452 18.03 -2.29 15.59
N GLU A 453 17.12 -1.72 14.80
CA GLU A 453 17.15 -1.78 13.34
C GLU A 453 16.76 -0.44 12.71
N LYS A 454 17.55 0.00 11.72
CA LYS A 454 17.39 1.27 11.00
C LYS A 454 16.48 1.12 9.78
N LYS A 455 15.18 0.89 9.99
CA LYS A 455 14.18 0.72 8.91
C LYS A 455 13.95 1.97 8.06
N HIS A 456 14.00 3.17 8.64
CA HIS A 456 13.85 4.41 7.86
C HIS A 456 15.00 4.55 6.84
N SER A 457 14.70 4.97 5.60
CA SER A 457 15.65 5.05 4.46
C SER A 457 16.84 5.98 4.66
N ARG A 458 16.70 6.95 5.59
CA ARG A 458 17.61 8.09 5.83
C ARG A 458 17.72 9.07 4.66
N ALA A 459 16.99 8.87 3.57
CA ALA A 459 16.76 9.91 2.58
C ALA A 459 15.53 10.76 2.96
N ALA A 460 15.53 12.02 2.56
CA ALA A 460 14.40 12.92 2.64
C ALA A 460 14.41 13.91 1.48
N THR A 461 13.24 14.28 0.98
CA THR A 461 13.02 15.38 0.03
C THR A 461 12.75 16.66 0.80
N GLY A 462 13.19 17.81 0.28
CA GLY A 462 13.02 19.08 0.97
C GLY A 462 13.84 20.22 0.38
N PHE A 463 13.86 21.34 1.10
CA PHE A 463 14.38 22.62 0.63
C PHE A 463 15.64 23.01 1.41
N ILE A 464 16.60 23.63 0.73
CA ILE A 464 17.80 24.23 1.35
C ILE A 464 17.58 25.72 1.65
N LYS A 465 17.96 26.16 2.85
CA LYS A 465 17.97 27.57 3.26
C LYS A 465 19.29 27.90 3.96
N LEU A 466 19.77 29.13 3.81
CA LEU A 466 20.93 29.61 4.59
C LEU A 466 20.55 29.70 6.08
N LEU A 467 21.54 29.53 6.97
CA LEU A 467 21.32 29.67 8.41
C LEU A 467 21.04 31.14 8.78
N ALA A 468 20.26 31.36 9.85
CA ALA A 468 19.84 32.72 10.23
C ALA A 468 20.97 33.54 10.90
N ASP A 469 21.73 32.93 11.82
CA ASP A 469 22.86 33.59 12.48
C ASP A 469 24.09 33.69 11.57
N LYS A 470 24.28 34.87 10.97
CA LYS A 470 25.39 35.17 10.07
C LYS A 470 26.78 35.18 10.74
N ASN A 471 26.86 35.16 12.07
CA ASN A 471 28.12 35.27 12.81
C ASN A 471 28.78 33.92 13.11
N SER A 472 27.98 32.86 13.32
CA SER A 472 28.44 31.50 13.63
C SER A 472 29.46 30.93 12.63
N GLU A 473 30.39 30.12 13.11
CA GLU A 473 31.25 29.29 12.24
C GLU A 473 30.44 28.26 11.43
N LEU A 474 29.27 27.84 11.92
CA LEU A 474 28.39 26.91 11.20
C LEU A 474 27.75 27.59 9.98
N PHE A 475 27.31 28.84 10.10
CA PHE A 475 26.78 29.62 8.96
C PHE A 475 27.80 29.75 7.81
N LYS A 476 29.08 29.87 8.15
CA LYS A 476 30.18 30.01 7.18
C LYS A 476 30.55 28.68 6.49
N ARG A 477 29.90 27.57 6.83
CA ARG A 477 30.24 26.21 6.35
C ARG A 477 29.05 25.33 5.99
N CYS A 478 27.84 25.62 6.50
CA CYS A 478 26.67 24.77 6.38
C CYS A 478 25.39 25.54 5.98
N ALA A 479 24.54 24.88 5.20
CA ALA A 479 23.14 25.23 5.00
C ALA A 479 22.23 24.43 5.96
N MET A 480 20.98 24.85 6.09
CA MET A 480 19.91 24.07 6.70
C MET A 480 19.05 23.43 5.61
N PHE A 481 19.00 22.11 5.58
CA PHE A 481 18.01 21.37 4.82
C PHE A 481 16.76 21.12 5.67
N SER A 482 15.59 21.42 5.13
CA SER A 482 14.29 21.26 5.77
C SER A 482 13.48 20.21 5.00
N PRO A 483 13.28 18.99 5.54
CA PRO A 483 12.45 17.96 4.95
C PRO A 483 10.99 18.41 4.75
N VAL A 484 10.32 17.84 3.75
CA VAL A 484 8.85 17.94 3.61
C VAL A 484 8.16 17.14 4.72
N ASP A 485 8.61 15.91 5.00
CA ASP A 485 8.10 15.11 6.13
C ASP A 485 8.59 15.66 7.48
N HIS A 486 7.69 16.32 8.21
CA HIS A 486 7.94 16.89 9.54
C HIS A 486 8.33 15.86 10.63
N ARG A 487 8.19 14.55 10.38
CA ARG A 487 8.69 13.49 11.27
C ARG A 487 10.22 13.35 11.19
N VAL A 488 10.83 13.82 10.10
CA VAL A 488 12.27 13.83 9.86
C VAL A 488 12.88 15.12 10.43
N PRO A 489 14.00 15.08 11.17
CA PRO A 489 14.64 16.29 11.68
C PRO A 489 15.18 17.17 10.54
N ARG A 490 15.26 18.49 10.76
CA ARG A 490 16.08 19.36 9.91
C ARG A 490 17.55 18.92 9.97
N VAL A 491 18.28 19.14 8.89
CA VAL A 491 19.61 18.54 8.66
C VAL A 491 20.61 19.63 8.30
N TYR A 492 21.76 19.67 8.98
CA TYR A 492 22.91 20.46 8.54
C TYR A 492 23.58 19.79 7.34
N VAL A 493 23.77 20.55 6.28
CA VAL A 493 24.39 20.13 5.02
C VAL A 493 25.58 21.03 4.71
N SER A 494 26.65 20.47 4.15
CA SER A 494 27.85 21.24 3.78
C SER A 494 27.56 22.22 2.63
N LEU A 495 28.05 23.47 2.73
CA LEU A 495 27.94 24.44 1.64
C LEU A 495 28.73 24.05 0.38
N ALA A 496 29.66 23.09 0.48
CA ALA A 496 30.33 22.52 -0.69
C ALA A 496 29.48 21.47 -1.43
N ASP A 497 28.38 21.00 -0.81
CA ASP A 497 27.41 20.07 -1.40
C ASP A 497 26.25 20.82 -2.07
N CYS A 498 26.09 22.11 -1.75
CA CYS A 498 25.08 22.99 -2.32
C CYS A 498 25.46 23.47 -3.74
N PRO A 499 24.49 23.92 -4.55
CA PRO A 499 24.77 24.57 -5.83
C PRO A 499 25.75 25.75 -5.68
N PRO A 500 26.77 25.93 -6.55
CA PRO A 500 27.82 26.93 -6.36
C PRO A 500 27.35 28.38 -6.21
N ASP A 501 26.18 28.70 -6.76
CA ASP A 501 25.57 30.02 -6.73
C ASP A 501 24.47 30.18 -5.67
N PHE A 502 24.04 29.10 -4.98
CA PHE A 502 23.05 29.15 -3.89
C PHE A 502 23.41 30.15 -2.79
N VAL A 503 24.69 30.29 -2.45
CA VAL A 503 25.18 31.28 -1.46
C VAL A 503 24.99 32.73 -1.96
N THR A 504 24.97 32.94 -3.27
CA THR A 504 24.77 34.26 -3.89
C THR A 504 23.32 34.58 -4.23
N ARG A 505 22.51 33.56 -4.54
CA ARG A 505 21.09 33.68 -4.91
C ARG A 505 20.28 32.55 -4.27
N PRO A 506 20.07 32.56 -2.94
CA PRO A 506 19.35 31.49 -2.24
C PRO A 506 17.88 31.42 -2.63
N GLU A 507 17.28 32.56 -2.99
CA GLU A 507 15.86 32.65 -3.36
C GLU A 507 15.52 31.94 -4.69
N ASP A 508 16.49 31.81 -5.61
CA ASP A 508 16.35 31.00 -6.85
C ASP A 508 16.03 29.53 -6.54
N TYR A 509 16.42 29.07 -5.33
CA TYR A 509 16.26 27.70 -4.85
C TYR A 509 15.12 27.53 -3.85
N SER A 510 14.37 28.59 -3.55
CA SER A 510 13.27 28.60 -2.56
C SER A 510 12.21 27.51 -2.80
N ASN A 511 11.89 27.24 -4.08
CA ASN A 511 10.92 26.24 -4.51
C ASN A 511 11.57 25.00 -5.16
N ILE A 512 12.90 24.85 -5.09
CA ILE A 512 13.61 23.70 -5.65
C ILE A 512 13.70 22.58 -4.61
N LEU A 513 13.23 21.39 -5.00
CA LEU A 513 13.36 20.16 -4.21
C LEU A 513 14.76 19.56 -4.36
N PHE A 514 15.31 19.11 -3.24
CA PHE A 514 16.56 18.36 -3.15
C PHE A 514 16.36 17.08 -2.36
N ILE A 515 17.16 16.06 -2.67
CA ILE A 515 17.37 14.89 -1.78
C ILE A 515 18.53 15.18 -0.84
N CYS A 516 18.30 15.05 0.47
CA CYS A 516 19.35 14.94 1.46
C CYS A 516 19.39 13.52 2.05
N ARG A 517 20.59 12.99 2.33
CA ARG A 517 20.79 11.74 3.07
C ARG A 517 21.38 12.04 4.44
N ILE A 518 20.70 11.61 5.50
CA ILE A 518 21.17 11.72 6.89
C ILE A 518 22.31 10.73 7.11
N VAL A 519 23.50 11.26 7.42
CA VAL A 519 24.73 10.48 7.64
C VAL A 519 24.94 10.20 9.13
N ASP A 520 24.72 11.20 9.99
CA ASP A 520 24.98 11.11 11.44
C ASP A 520 24.01 12.00 12.24
N TRP A 521 23.79 11.68 13.52
CA TRP A 521 23.11 12.55 14.47
C TRP A 521 23.79 12.46 15.84
N LYS A 522 24.69 13.42 16.09
CA LYS A 522 25.51 13.49 17.30
C LYS A 522 24.67 13.90 18.50
N GLU A 523 25.08 13.40 19.67
CA GLU A 523 24.37 13.64 20.93
C GLU A 523 24.45 15.10 21.42
N ASP A 524 25.42 15.88 20.93
CA ASP A 524 25.61 17.32 21.21
C ASP A 524 24.97 18.27 20.16
N SER A 525 24.11 17.76 19.27
CA SER A 525 23.51 18.53 18.17
C SER A 525 22.00 18.35 18.06
N ASN A 526 21.22 19.44 18.17
CA ASN A 526 19.76 19.44 17.95
C ASN A 526 19.36 18.87 16.58
N PHE A 527 20.17 19.13 15.55
CA PHE A 527 19.91 18.75 14.17
C PHE A 527 20.84 17.62 13.71
N ALA A 528 20.36 16.82 12.77
CA ALA A 528 21.16 15.79 12.12
C ALA A 528 22.22 16.41 11.20
N THR A 529 23.21 15.62 10.77
CA THR A 529 24.17 15.99 9.71
C THR A 529 23.97 15.08 8.51
N GLY A 530 23.98 15.65 7.31
CA GLY A 530 23.71 14.92 6.08
C GLY A 530 24.41 15.51 4.87
N GLN A 531 24.30 14.78 3.76
CA GLN A 531 24.89 15.11 2.47
C GLN A 531 23.77 15.47 1.49
N LEU A 532 23.96 16.50 0.66
CA LEU A 532 23.05 16.78 -0.46
C LEU A 532 23.36 15.77 -1.58
N SER A 533 22.35 15.03 -2.03
CA SER A 533 22.53 13.99 -3.05
C SER A 533 22.32 14.53 -4.46
N LYS A 534 21.28 15.33 -4.68
CA LYS A 534 21.00 16.08 -5.91
C LYS A 534 19.82 17.04 -5.74
N SER A 535 19.70 17.99 -6.67
CA SER A 535 18.44 18.67 -7.00
C SER A 535 17.53 17.72 -7.79
N LEU A 536 16.21 17.84 -7.61
CA LEU A 536 15.19 17.11 -8.36
C LEU A 536 14.51 18.01 -9.41
N GLY A 537 14.13 19.22 -9.01
CA GLY A 537 13.37 20.16 -9.86
C GLY A 537 12.53 21.12 -9.00
N GLN A 538 11.54 21.77 -9.61
CA GLN A 538 10.56 22.60 -8.89
C GLN A 538 9.61 21.71 -8.09
N ALA A 539 9.17 22.19 -6.92
CA ALA A 539 8.08 21.58 -6.16
C ALA A 539 6.73 21.73 -6.90
N GLY A 540 5.87 20.71 -6.81
CA GLY A 540 4.59 20.65 -7.51
C GLY A 540 4.66 20.18 -8.98
N GLU A 541 5.82 19.70 -9.43
CA GLU A 541 6.04 19.09 -10.75
C GLU A 541 6.06 17.55 -10.64
N ILE A 542 5.41 16.86 -11.58
CA ILE A 542 5.14 15.41 -11.49
C ILE A 542 6.39 14.57 -11.26
N GLU A 543 7.42 14.72 -12.11
CA GLU A 543 8.60 13.85 -12.08
C GLU A 543 9.56 14.14 -10.91
N PRO A 544 9.87 15.41 -10.55
CA PRO A 544 10.61 15.72 -9.31
C PRO A 544 9.94 15.17 -8.05
N GLU A 545 8.63 15.37 -7.89
CA GLU A 545 7.88 14.87 -6.72
C GLU A 545 7.84 13.33 -6.70
N THR A 546 7.62 12.70 -7.87
CA THR A 546 7.68 11.25 -8.02
C THR A 546 9.03 10.67 -7.60
N GLU A 547 10.14 11.29 -8.02
CA GLU A 547 11.48 10.84 -7.63
C GLU A 547 11.76 11.07 -6.13
N GLY A 548 11.23 12.14 -5.55
CA GLY A 548 11.22 12.38 -4.10
C GLY A 548 10.55 11.24 -3.33
N ILE A 549 9.28 10.96 -3.64
CA ILE A 549 8.46 9.89 -3.06
C ILE A 549 9.16 8.51 -3.19
N LEU A 550 9.68 8.18 -4.37
CA LEU A 550 10.41 6.92 -4.59
C LEU A 550 11.65 6.82 -3.70
N THR A 551 12.44 7.90 -3.62
CA THR A 551 13.71 7.93 -2.87
C THR A 551 13.47 7.86 -1.36
N GLU A 552 12.46 8.55 -0.83
CA GLU A 552 12.10 8.55 0.59
C GLU A 552 11.71 7.17 1.10
N TYR A 553 10.91 6.44 0.35
CA TYR A 553 10.46 5.09 0.70
C TYR A 553 11.46 4.00 0.26
N GLY A 554 12.66 4.41 -0.19
CA GLY A 554 13.74 3.52 -0.60
C GLY A 554 13.33 2.59 -1.73
N VAL A 555 12.48 3.04 -2.66
CA VAL A 555 12.19 2.30 -3.89
C VAL A 555 13.41 2.41 -4.78
N ASP A 556 13.98 1.26 -5.15
CA ASP A 556 14.97 1.20 -6.20
C ASP A 556 14.27 1.31 -7.56
N PHE A 557 14.59 2.39 -8.27
CA PHE A 557 14.12 2.68 -9.62
C PHE A 557 15.28 2.80 -10.63
N SER A 558 16.49 2.32 -10.28
CA SER A 558 17.60 2.30 -11.23
C SER A 558 17.35 1.31 -12.37
N ASP A 559 18.14 1.43 -13.44
CA ASP A 559 18.31 0.34 -14.39
C ASP A 559 18.94 -0.89 -13.69
N PHE A 560 18.66 -2.08 -14.22
CA PHE A 560 19.22 -3.33 -13.72
C PHE A 560 20.71 -3.43 -14.10
N SER A 561 21.53 -3.97 -13.19
CA SER A 561 22.98 -4.08 -13.41
C SER A 561 23.32 -5.06 -14.54
N PRO A 562 24.49 -4.94 -15.19
CA PRO A 562 24.92 -5.86 -16.25
C PRO A 562 24.86 -7.33 -15.83
N GLU A 563 25.26 -7.65 -14.60
CA GLU A 563 25.30 -9.01 -14.05
C GLU A 563 23.88 -9.61 -13.90
N ALA A 564 22.89 -8.77 -13.56
CA ALA A 564 21.49 -9.17 -13.52
C ALA A 564 20.88 -9.33 -14.94
N LEU A 565 21.39 -8.61 -15.94
CA LEU A 565 21.00 -8.74 -17.34
C LEU A 565 21.67 -9.93 -18.03
N GLU A 566 22.90 -10.29 -17.65
CA GLU A 566 23.59 -11.51 -18.12
C GLU A 566 22.86 -12.79 -17.70
N CYS A 567 22.13 -12.77 -16.58
CA CYS A 567 21.26 -13.86 -16.14
C CYS A 567 20.06 -14.13 -17.08
N LEU A 568 19.76 -13.23 -18.02
CA LEU A 568 18.62 -13.37 -18.96
C LEU A 568 18.94 -14.33 -20.12
N PRO A 569 17.91 -14.87 -20.81
CA PRO A 569 18.12 -15.70 -21.99
C PRO A 569 18.76 -14.92 -23.15
N GLN A 570 20.04 -15.19 -23.43
CA GLN A 570 20.86 -14.46 -24.41
C GLN A 570 20.46 -14.71 -25.88
N ASN A 571 19.85 -15.88 -26.17
CA ASN A 571 19.39 -16.21 -27.52
C ASN A 571 17.99 -15.63 -27.76
N LEU A 572 17.92 -14.48 -28.44
CA LEU A 572 16.68 -13.79 -28.79
C LEU A 572 16.40 -13.83 -30.31
N PRO A 573 15.13 -13.99 -30.75
CA PRO A 573 13.93 -14.22 -29.93
C PRO A 573 13.96 -15.59 -29.24
N TRP A 574 13.59 -15.62 -27.96
CA TRP A 574 13.64 -16.84 -27.15
C TRP A 574 12.48 -17.78 -27.51
N VAL A 575 12.78 -19.07 -27.60
CA VAL A 575 11.84 -20.15 -27.91
C VAL A 575 12.01 -21.27 -26.90
N ILE A 576 10.90 -21.89 -26.46
CA ILE A 576 10.91 -23.01 -25.52
C ILE A 576 11.65 -24.20 -26.16
N SER A 577 12.63 -24.77 -25.45
CA SER A 577 13.38 -25.91 -25.98
C SER A 577 12.50 -27.18 -26.06
N PRO A 578 12.69 -28.06 -27.07
CA PRO A 578 11.93 -29.31 -27.17
C PRO A 578 12.06 -30.21 -25.93
N GLY A 579 13.22 -30.17 -25.27
CA GLY A 579 13.47 -30.89 -24.02
C GLY A 579 12.75 -30.32 -22.79
N GLU A 580 12.27 -29.07 -22.84
CA GLU A 580 11.43 -28.47 -21.80
C GLU A 580 9.95 -28.67 -22.10
N LEU A 581 9.53 -28.61 -23.37
CA LEU A 581 8.18 -29.01 -23.80
C LEU A 581 7.86 -30.45 -23.33
N ALA A 582 8.82 -31.38 -23.50
CA ALA A 582 8.64 -32.80 -23.15
C ALA A 582 8.49 -33.10 -21.65
N LYS A 583 8.77 -32.15 -20.74
CA LYS A 583 8.62 -32.32 -19.28
C LYS A 583 7.28 -31.83 -18.74
N ARG A 584 6.49 -31.14 -19.56
CA ARG A 584 5.34 -30.34 -19.13
C ARG A 584 4.04 -30.87 -19.72
N ARG A 585 2.92 -30.68 -19.02
CA ARG A 585 1.59 -30.94 -19.60
C ARG A 585 1.32 -29.88 -20.68
N ASP A 586 1.24 -30.32 -21.93
CA ASP A 586 0.93 -29.46 -23.07
C ASP A 586 -0.56 -29.13 -23.07
N LEU A 587 -0.89 -27.85 -22.93
CA LEU A 587 -2.25 -27.30 -22.91
C LEU A 587 -2.46 -26.27 -24.04
N ARG A 588 -1.54 -26.15 -25.01
CA ARG A 588 -1.57 -25.13 -26.08
C ARG A 588 -2.75 -25.23 -27.07
N LYS A 589 -3.65 -26.19 -26.88
CA LYS A 589 -4.86 -26.45 -27.67
C LYS A 589 -6.16 -26.26 -26.88
N GLU A 590 -6.06 -25.94 -25.59
CA GLU A 590 -7.21 -25.69 -24.72
C GLU A 590 -7.53 -24.19 -24.74
N CYS A 591 -8.81 -23.83 -24.65
CA CYS A 591 -9.23 -22.43 -24.63
C CYS A 591 -8.81 -21.76 -23.31
N ILE A 592 -7.68 -21.06 -23.37
CA ILE A 592 -7.03 -20.37 -22.25
C ILE A 592 -6.88 -18.88 -22.60
N PHE A 593 -7.27 -17.98 -21.71
CA PHE A 593 -7.23 -16.52 -21.95
C PHE A 593 -6.88 -15.75 -20.67
N THR A 594 -6.45 -14.49 -20.81
CA THR A 594 -6.21 -13.58 -19.66
C THR A 594 -7.36 -12.57 -19.54
N ILE A 595 -7.60 -12.02 -18.34
CA ILE A 595 -8.60 -10.96 -18.09
C ILE A 595 -7.99 -9.89 -17.20
N ASP A 596 -7.57 -8.78 -17.81
CA ASP A 596 -6.68 -7.79 -17.19
C ASP A 596 -7.23 -6.35 -17.24
N PRO A 597 -6.59 -5.38 -16.58
CA PRO A 597 -6.65 -3.99 -17.01
C PRO A 597 -6.24 -3.86 -18.49
N SER A 598 -6.94 -3.00 -19.25
CA SER A 598 -6.64 -2.74 -20.66
C SER A 598 -5.16 -2.34 -20.88
N THR A 599 -4.62 -1.54 -19.97
CA THR A 599 -3.24 -1.03 -19.93
C THR A 599 -2.18 -2.05 -19.46
N ALA A 600 -2.56 -3.22 -18.95
CA ALA A 600 -1.61 -4.21 -18.42
C ALA A 600 -0.68 -4.79 -19.50
N LYS A 601 0.54 -5.14 -19.10
CA LYS A 601 1.58 -5.74 -19.97
C LYS A 601 2.23 -6.98 -19.35
N ASP A 602 2.32 -6.96 -18.03
CA ASP A 602 2.78 -7.97 -17.10
C ASP A 602 1.63 -8.92 -16.73
N LEU A 603 1.22 -9.75 -17.69
CA LEU A 603 0.11 -10.69 -17.54
C LEU A 603 0.59 -11.92 -16.74
N ASP A 604 0.36 -11.91 -15.43
CA ASP A 604 0.75 -12.99 -14.50
C ASP A 604 -0.09 -14.27 -14.67
N ASP A 605 -1.40 -14.11 -14.93
CA ASP A 605 -2.39 -15.18 -14.82
C ASP A 605 -3.28 -15.34 -16.07
N ALA A 606 -3.66 -16.58 -16.34
CA ALA A 606 -4.61 -16.97 -17.38
C ALA A 606 -5.59 -18.02 -16.85
N LEU A 607 -6.80 -18.05 -17.41
CA LEU A 607 -7.91 -18.91 -16.99
C LEU A 607 -8.37 -19.82 -18.14
N SER A 608 -8.89 -21.00 -17.78
CA SER A 608 -9.70 -21.84 -18.66
C SER A 608 -10.88 -22.45 -17.90
N CYS A 609 -11.96 -22.75 -18.61
CA CYS A 609 -13.10 -23.50 -18.06
C CYS A 609 -13.77 -24.33 -19.16
N LYS A 610 -13.90 -25.63 -18.90
CA LYS A 610 -14.37 -26.64 -19.86
C LYS A 610 -15.42 -27.51 -19.20
N GLN A 611 -16.64 -27.53 -19.72
CA GLN A 611 -17.66 -28.43 -19.19
C GLN A 611 -17.34 -29.88 -19.59
N LEU A 612 -17.49 -30.80 -18.64
CA LEU A 612 -17.23 -32.22 -18.80
C LEU A 612 -18.55 -32.99 -19.06
N PRO A 613 -18.50 -34.19 -19.68
CA PRO A 613 -19.71 -34.94 -20.06
C PRO A 613 -20.61 -35.39 -18.90
N ASP A 614 -20.14 -35.30 -17.65
CA ASP A 614 -20.90 -35.58 -16.42
C ASP A 614 -21.55 -34.32 -15.80
N GLY A 615 -21.46 -33.16 -16.49
CA GLY A 615 -22.01 -31.89 -16.05
C GLY A 615 -21.12 -31.08 -15.08
N THR A 616 -19.98 -31.64 -14.66
CA THR A 616 -18.95 -30.92 -13.90
C THR A 616 -18.08 -30.05 -14.81
N PHE A 617 -17.14 -29.28 -14.26
CA PHE A 617 -16.22 -28.43 -15.02
C PHE A 617 -14.75 -28.77 -14.68
N GLU A 618 -13.88 -28.81 -15.70
CA GLU A 618 -12.43 -28.68 -15.52
C GLU A 618 -12.09 -27.18 -15.60
N VAL A 619 -11.57 -26.62 -14.51
CA VAL A 619 -11.17 -25.21 -14.39
C VAL A 619 -9.66 -25.14 -14.19
N GLY A 620 -8.99 -24.30 -14.98
CA GLY A 620 -7.55 -24.06 -14.89
C GLY A 620 -7.21 -22.63 -14.49
N VAL A 621 -6.28 -22.49 -13.56
CA VAL A 621 -5.54 -21.26 -13.27
C VAL A 621 -4.09 -21.49 -13.66
N HIS A 622 -3.61 -20.74 -14.66
CA HIS A 622 -2.29 -20.89 -15.26
C HIS A 622 -1.46 -19.66 -14.97
N ILE A 623 -0.44 -19.78 -14.11
CA ILE A 623 0.40 -18.65 -13.67
C ILE A 623 1.75 -18.70 -14.39
N ALA A 624 2.29 -17.55 -14.80
CA ALA A 624 3.60 -17.42 -15.45
C ALA A 624 4.71 -18.11 -14.64
N ASP A 625 5.47 -19.03 -15.26
CA ASP A 625 6.56 -19.78 -14.59
C ASP A 625 7.86 -18.96 -14.54
N VAL A 626 7.82 -17.84 -13.82
CA VAL A 626 8.98 -16.98 -13.56
C VAL A 626 10.11 -17.76 -12.87
N SER A 627 9.77 -18.80 -12.09
CA SER A 627 10.76 -19.65 -11.41
C SER A 627 11.68 -20.45 -12.34
N TYR A 628 11.29 -20.62 -13.61
CA TYR A 628 12.15 -21.17 -14.66
C TYR A 628 13.23 -20.19 -15.13
N PHE A 629 12.94 -18.88 -15.11
CA PHE A 629 13.85 -17.82 -15.60
C PHE A 629 14.69 -17.19 -14.48
N VAL A 630 14.11 -17.03 -13.28
CA VAL A 630 14.78 -16.45 -12.11
C VAL A 630 15.26 -17.59 -11.22
N LEU A 631 16.49 -18.06 -11.50
CA LEU A 631 17.14 -19.14 -10.76
C LEU A 631 17.70 -18.65 -9.42
N GLU A 632 17.57 -19.46 -8.36
CA GLU A 632 18.00 -19.15 -6.99
C GLU A 632 19.50 -18.73 -6.93
N GLU A 633 19.84 -17.81 -6.03
CA GLU A 633 21.21 -17.31 -5.74
C GLU A 633 21.88 -16.46 -6.85
N THR A 634 21.26 -16.32 -8.03
CA THR A 634 21.76 -15.48 -9.14
C THR A 634 21.71 -13.97 -8.84
N ALA A 635 22.40 -13.16 -9.64
CA ALA A 635 22.33 -11.69 -9.53
C ALA A 635 20.90 -11.17 -9.77
N LEU A 636 20.17 -11.78 -10.71
CA LEU A 636 18.77 -11.47 -10.99
C LEU A 636 17.84 -11.84 -9.83
N ASP A 637 18.08 -12.97 -9.15
CA ASP A 637 17.35 -13.38 -7.95
C ASP A 637 17.56 -12.42 -6.77
N LYS A 638 18.80 -11.92 -6.60
CA LYS A 638 19.15 -10.94 -5.57
C LYS A 638 18.41 -9.61 -5.77
N VAL A 639 18.49 -9.00 -6.96
CA VAL A 639 17.77 -7.74 -7.22
C VAL A 639 16.24 -7.92 -7.18
N ALA A 640 15.72 -9.08 -7.60
CA ALA A 640 14.29 -9.40 -7.46
C ALA A 640 13.87 -9.51 -5.99
N SER A 641 14.71 -10.12 -5.14
CA SER A 641 14.53 -10.19 -3.69
C SER A 641 14.61 -8.81 -3.03
N GLU A 642 15.61 -8.00 -3.40
CA GLU A 642 15.84 -6.65 -2.86
C GLU A 642 14.67 -5.70 -3.19
N ARG A 643 14.17 -5.72 -4.44
CA ARG A 643 12.97 -4.98 -4.84
C ARG A 643 11.69 -5.56 -4.20
N ALA A 644 11.58 -6.89 -4.11
CA ALA A 644 10.50 -7.71 -3.56
C ALA A 644 9.09 -7.56 -4.17
N THR A 645 8.76 -6.41 -4.76
CA THR A 645 7.49 -6.12 -5.42
C THR A 645 7.67 -5.06 -6.50
N SER A 646 6.91 -5.13 -7.59
CA SER A 646 6.76 -3.99 -8.51
C SER A 646 5.93 -2.89 -7.84
N VAL A 647 6.17 -1.63 -8.22
CA VAL A 647 5.47 -0.44 -7.68
C VAL A 647 4.74 0.28 -8.82
N TYR A 648 3.42 0.40 -8.72
CA TYR A 648 2.53 0.94 -9.77
C TYR A 648 2.15 2.39 -9.45
N LEU A 649 2.91 3.35 -9.99
CA LEU A 649 2.56 4.78 -9.92
C LEU A 649 1.45 5.11 -10.94
N VAL A 650 0.86 6.30 -10.84
CA VAL A 650 -0.21 6.74 -11.73
C VAL A 650 0.24 6.80 -13.20
N GLN A 651 1.47 7.21 -13.47
CA GLN A 651 2.01 7.37 -14.83
C GLN A 651 2.98 6.25 -15.28
N LYS A 652 3.55 5.46 -14.36
CA LYS A 652 4.59 4.46 -14.70
C LYS A 652 4.70 3.34 -13.66
N VAL A 653 5.27 2.21 -14.06
CA VAL A 653 5.55 1.07 -13.17
C VAL A 653 7.05 0.95 -12.96
N ILE A 654 7.48 0.82 -11.70
CA ILE A 654 8.85 0.43 -11.34
C ILE A 654 8.86 -1.10 -11.19
N PRO A 655 9.50 -1.87 -12.09
CA PRO A 655 9.35 -3.31 -12.13
C PRO A 655 10.34 -4.04 -11.20
N MET A 656 9.88 -5.17 -10.65
CA MET A 656 10.72 -6.10 -9.87
C MET A 656 11.76 -6.83 -10.73
N LEU A 657 11.45 -7.10 -12.00
CA LEU A 657 12.31 -7.83 -12.94
C LEU A 657 12.56 -7.01 -14.23
N PRO A 658 13.59 -7.33 -15.03
CA PRO A 658 13.82 -6.68 -16.32
C PRO A 658 12.63 -6.80 -17.26
N LYS A 659 12.37 -5.75 -18.07
CA LYS A 659 11.25 -5.68 -19.01
C LYS A 659 11.15 -6.88 -19.97
N LEU A 660 12.29 -7.47 -20.35
CA LEU A 660 12.33 -8.68 -21.17
C LEU A 660 11.60 -9.86 -20.50
N LEU A 661 11.62 -9.98 -19.17
CA LEU A 661 10.80 -10.96 -18.45
C LEU A 661 9.38 -10.42 -18.24
N CYS A 662 9.23 -9.19 -17.72
CA CYS A 662 7.93 -8.64 -17.34
C CYS A 662 6.94 -8.45 -18.50
N GLU A 663 7.37 -7.88 -19.62
CA GLU A 663 6.47 -7.50 -20.72
C GLU A 663 6.48 -8.56 -21.85
N GLU A 664 7.57 -9.32 -22.01
CA GLU A 664 7.78 -10.24 -23.13
C GLU A 664 7.76 -11.73 -22.75
N LEU A 665 8.78 -12.25 -22.04
CA LEU A 665 9.03 -13.70 -21.92
C LEU A 665 8.14 -14.42 -20.90
N CYS A 666 7.92 -13.84 -19.72
CA CYS A 666 7.08 -14.45 -18.68
C CYS A 666 5.61 -14.12 -18.88
N SER A 667 5.30 -12.89 -19.31
CA SER A 667 3.93 -12.42 -19.56
C SER A 667 3.18 -13.33 -20.52
N LEU A 668 1.95 -13.70 -20.14
CA LEU A 668 1.06 -14.65 -20.83
C LEU A 668 0.37 -14.05 -22.07
N ASN A 669 1.15 -13.30 -22.84
CA ASN A 669 0.79 -12.66 -24.11
C ASN A 669 0.07 -13.62 -25.07
N PRO A 670 -1.00 -13.17 -25.76
CA PRO A 670 -1.80 -14.02 -26.62
C PRO A 670 -1.06 -14.48 -27.88
N MET A 671 -1.50 -15.61 -28.43
CA MET A 671 -0.99 -16.26 -29.65
C MET A 671 0.51 -16.60 -29.59
N ARG A 672 1.05 -16.83 -28.39
CA ARG A 672 2.44 -17.22 -28.15
C ARG A 672 2.50 -18.35 -27.11
N ASP A 673 3.35 -19.34 -27.38
CA ASP A 673 3.64 -20.41 -26.43
C ASP A 673 4.33 -19.83 -25.18
N ARG A 674 3.82 -20.16 -23.99
CA ARG A 674 4.30 -19.65 -22.69
C ARG A 674 4.41 -20.76 -21.66
N LEU A 675 5.45 -20.66 -20.82
CA LEU A 675 5.69 -21.57 -19.70
C LEU A 675 4.87 -21.13 -18.49
N THR A 676 4.10 -22.05 -17.93
CA THR A 676 3.26 -21.80 -16.77
C THR A 676 3.43 -22.87 -15.68
N PHE A 677 3.03 -22.49 -14.48
CA PHE A 677 2.72 -23.38 -13.36
C PHE A 677 1.21 -23.30 -13.18
N SER A 678 0.51 -24.42 -13.36
CA SER A 678 -0.95 -24.48 -13.27
C SER A 678 -1.44 -25.16 -12.01
N VAL A 679 -2.56 -24.64 -11.50
CA VAL A 679 -3.49 -25.37 -10.63
C VAL A 679 -4.72 -25.67 -11.48
N MET A 680 -5.21 -26.90 -11.45
CA MET A 680 -6.39 -27.33 -12.18
C MET A 680 -7.30 -28.12 -11.26
N TRP A 681 -8.60 -27.90 -11.36
CA TRP A 681 -9.60 -28.58 -10.54
C TRP A 681 -10.70 -29.19 -11.40
N LYS A 682 -11.22 -30.32 -10.95
CA LYS A 682 -12.58 -30.75 -11.31
C LYS A 682 -13.55 -30.17 -10.27
N VAL A 683 -14.53 -29.38 -10.69
CA VAL A 683 -15.49 -28.70 -9.80
C VAL A 683 -16.95 -28.97 -10.17
N THR A 684 -17.84 -28.95 -9.19
CA THR A 684 -19.29 -28.88 -9.43
C THR A 684 -19.70 -27.50 -9.99
N PRO A 685 -20.91 -27.33 -10.56
CA PRO A 685 -21.41 -26.01 -10.99
C PRO A 685 -21.41 -24.94 -9.89
N GLU A 686 -21.51 -25.35 -8.62
CA GLU A 686 -21.45 -24.49 -7.43
C GLU A 686 -20.00 -24.21 -6.96
N GLY A 687 -18.99 -24.64 -7.73
CA GLY A 687 -17.57 -24.43 -7.42
C GLY A 687 -16.96 -25.36 -6.39
N LYS A 688 -17.66 -26.42 -5.94
CA LYS A 688 -17.09 -27.39 -5.01
C LYS A 688 -16.02 -28.24 -5.70
N ILE A 689 -14.79 -28.22 -5.18
CA ILE A 689 -13.70 -29.09 -5.65
C ILE A 689 -14.05 -30.57 -5.43
N LEU A 690 -13.80 -31.37 -6.48
CA LEU A 690 -13.93 -32.83 -6.52
C LEU A 690 -12.56 -33.51 -6.70
N ASP A 691 -11.66 -32.88 -7.47
CA ASP A 691 -10.27 -33.30 -7.70
C ASP A 691 -9.38 -32.07 -7.92
N GLU A 692 -8.10 -32.17 -7.59
CA GLU A 692 -7.13 -31.06 -7.59
C GLU A 692 -5.76 -31.52 -8.10
N TRP A 693 -5.22 -30.79 -9.08
CA TRP A 693 -3.95 -31.09 -9.73
C TRP A 693 -3.04 -29.85 -9.80
N PHE A 694 -1.76 -30.06 -9.50
CA PHE A 694 -0.70 -29.05 -9.64
C PHE A 694 0.36 -29.55 -10.63
N GLY A 695 0.88 -28.66 -11.48
CA GLY A 695 2.03 -29.01 -12.30
C GLY A 695 2.51 -27.93 -13.26
N ARG A 696 3.73 -28.12 -13.79
CA ARG A 696 4.28 -27.28 -14.85
C ARG A 696 3.68 -27.64 -16.20
N THR A 697 3.37 -26.60 -16.96
CA THR A 697 2.52 -26.62 -18.15
C THR A 697 3.11 -25.73 -19.24
N VAL A 698 2.61 -25.92 -20.46
CA VAL A 698 2.83 -25.00 -21.57
C VAL A 698 1.47 -24.62 -22.13
N ILE A 699 1.19 -23.32 -22.24
CA ILE A 699 -0.07 -22.79 -22.75
C ILE A 699 0.19 -21.91 -23.98
N CYS A 700 -0.86 -21.61 -24.74
CA CYS A 700 -0.86 -20.56 -25.75
C CYS A 700 -2.16 -19.78 -25.58
N SER A 701 -2.09 -18.59 -24.97
CA SER A 701 -3.29 -17.81 -24.65
C SER A 701 -4.01 -17.43 -25.94
N CYS A 702 -5.30 -17.73 -26.07
CA CYS A 702 -6.06 -17.48 -27.28
C CYS A 702 -6.42 -15.99 -27.44
N VAL A 703 -6.52 -15.24 -26.34
CA VAL A 703 -6.84 -13.80 -26.32
C VAL A 703 -6.42 -13.14 -25.00
N LYS A 704 -6.04 -11.85 -25.04
CA LYS A 704 -5.96 -10.97 -23.86
C LYS A 704 -7.27 -10.18 -23.76
N LEU A 705 -8.17 -10.56 -22.86
CA LEU A 705 -9.38 -9.76 -22.59
C LEU A 705 -9.06 -8.60 -21.64
N SER A 706 -9.85 -7.54 -21.73
CA SER A 706 -9.91 -6.53 -20.67
C SER A 706 -11.05 -6.89 -19.70
N TYR A 707 -11.03 -6.31 -18.50
CA TYR A 707 -12.19 -6.38 -17.60
C TYR A 707 -13.48 -5.89 -18.25
N ASP A 708 -13.44 -4.91 -19.16
CA ASP A 708 -14.63 -4.42 -19.87
C ASP A 708 -15.09 -5.37 -20.98
N HIS A 709 -14.18 -6.05 -21.69
CA HIS A 709 -14.54 -7.09 -22.66
C HIS A 709 -15.22 -8.28 -21.97
N ALA A 710 -14.63 -8.76 -20.86
CA ALA A 710 -15.20 -9.83 -20.05
C ALA A 710 -16.52 -9.42 -19.36
N GLN A 711 -16.63 -8.17 -18.89
CA GLN A 711 -17.89 -7.65 -18.35
C GLN A 711 -18.97 -7.60 -19.43
N SER A 712 -18.64 -7.16 -20.64
CA SER A 712 -19.58 -7.13 -21.77
C SER A 712 -20.10 -8.53 -22.11
N MET A 713 -19.24 -9.56 -22.09
CA MET A 713 -19.65 -10.96 -22.28
C MET A 713 -20.61 -11.45 -21.19
N ILE A 714 -20.40 -11.02 -19.93
CA ILE A 714 -21.27 -11.35 -18.79
C ILE A 714 -22.64 -10.65 -18.89
N GLU A 715 -22.65 -9.37 -19.25
CA GLU A 715 -23.88 -8.55 -19.34
C GLU A 715 -24.71 -8.85 -20.59
N SER A 716 -24.08 -9.37 -21.66
CA SER A 716 -24.73 -9.68 -22.95
C SER A 716 -24.51 -11.14 -23.37
N PRO A 717 -25.02 -12.14 -22.62
CA PRO A 717 -24.72 -13.55 -22.86
C PRO A 717 -25.20 -14.06 -24.21
N GLU A 718 -26.32 -13.55 -24.73
CA GLU A 718 -26.90 -13.91 -26.04
C GLU A 718 -26.31 -13.11 -27.22
N LYS A 719 -25.39 -12.17 -26.96
CA LYS A 719 -24.82 -11.31 -28.02
C LYS A 719 -23.72 -12.06 -28.77
N VAL A 720 -23.86 -12.13 -30.09
CA VAL A 720 -22.75 -12.44 -30.99
C VAL A 720 -21.89 -11.18 -31.16
N PHE A 721 -20.73 -11.16 -30.52
CA PHE A 721 -19.76 -10.07 -30.66
C PHE A 721 -19.10 -10.09 -32.04
N SER A 722 -18.85 -8.91 -32.62
CA SER A 722 -18.09 -8.82 -33.87
C SER A 722 -16.58 -8.73 -33.62
N PRO A 723 -15.71 -9.07 -34.60
CA PRO A 723 -14.26 -9.02 -34.43
C PRO A 723 -13.71 -7.62 -34.12
N GLU A 724 -14.47 -6.56 -34.37
CA GLU A 724 -14.11 -5.16 -34.10
C GLU A 724 -14.43 -4.73 -32.65
N GLU A 725 -15.30 -5.46 -31.95
CA GLU A 725 -15.66 -5.19 -30.55
C GLU A 725 -14.74 -5.89 -29.53
N LEU A 726 -13.87 -6.79 -30.02
CA LEU A 726 -13.01 -7.64 -29.21
C LEU A 726 -11.53 -7.51 -29.64
N PRO A 727 -10.58 -7.77 -28.73
CA PRO A 727 -9.17 -7.78 -29.05
C PRO A 727 -8.80 -8.99 -29.93
N PRO A 728 -7.63 -9.01 -30.59
CA PRO A 728 -7.24 -10.10 -31.49
C PRO A 728 -7.28 -11.49 -30.83
N ILE A 729 -8.00 -12.42 -31.47
CA ILE A 729 -8.23 -13.80 -31.03
C ILE A 729 -7.48 -14.79 -31.94
N SER A 730 -6.92 -15.84 -31.35
CA SER A 730 -6.31 -16.98 -32.06
C SER A 730 -7.34 -17.69 -32.96
N PRO A 731 -7.05 -17.92 -34.25
CA PRO A 731 -7.98 -18.55 -35.20
C PRO A 731 -8.27 -20.04 -34.91
N GLN A 732 -7.71 -20.60 -33.83
CA GLN A 732 -7.98 -21.96 -33.36
C GLN A 732 -9.19 -22.03 -32.42
N HIS A 733 -9.62 -20.90 -31.83
CA HIS A 733 -10.74 -20.83 -30.88
C HIS A 733 -11.80 -19.84 -31.36
N SER A 734 -13.05 -20.08 -30.99
CA SER A 734 -14.18 -19.22 -31.39
C SER A 734 -14.52 -18.18 -30.33
N VAL A 735 -15.09 -17.04 -30.75
CA VAL A 735 -15.64 -16.03 -29.84
C VAL A 735 -16.67 -16.65 -28.87
N ALA A 736 -17.52 -17.54 -29.38
CA ALA A 736 -18.56 -18.21 -28.60
C ALA A 736 -17.97 -19.15 -27.52
N GLU A 737 -16.90 -19.89 -27.84
CA GLU A 737 -16.19 -20.77 -26.89
C GLU A 737 -15.52 -19.95 -25.76
N ILE A 738 -14.93 -18.81 -26.08
CA ILE A 738 -14.34 -17.88 -25.09
C ILE A 738 -15.45 -17.27 -24.21
N GLN A 739 -16.54 -16.81 -24.82
CA GLN A 739 -17.70 -16.23 -24.14
C GLN A 739 -18.38 -17.25 -23.21
N GLU A 740 -18.57 -18.49 -23.66
CA GLU A 740 -19.10 -19.58 -22.84
C GLU A 740 -18.18 -19.89 -21.65
N ALA A 741 -16.86 -19.96 -21.86
CA ALA A 741 -15.90 -20.15 -20.79
C ALA A 741 -15.93 -18.99 -19.75
N VAL A 742 -16.03 -17.74 -20.20
CA VAL A 742 -16.21 -16.57 -19.31
C VAL A 742 -17.52 -16.64 -18.53
N LEU A 743 -18.63 -17.03 -19.17
CA LEU A 743 -19.93 -17.21 -18.51
C LEU A 743 -19.95 -18.39 -17.52
N ASN A 744 -19.20 -19.45 -17.80
CA ASN A 744 -19.01 -20.58 -16.87
C ASN A 744 -18.19 -20.16 -15.65
N LEU A 745 -17.04 -19.51 -15.87
CA LEU A 745 -16.20 -18.94 -14.80
C LEU A 745 -16.99 -17.94 -13.95
N HIS A 746 -17.77 -17.05 -14.55
CA HIS A 746 -18.60 -16.07 -13.84
C HIS A 746 -19.62 -16.76 -12.91
N ARG A 747 -20.38 -17.73 -13.41
CA ARG A 747 -21.37 -18.49 -12.61
C ARG A 747 -20.70 -19.20 -11.43
N ILE A 748 -19.61 -19.91 -11.67
CA ILE A 748 -18.84 -20.60 -10.61
C ILE A 748 -18.30 -19.59 -9.58
N ALA A 749 -17.75 -18.44 -10.02
CA ALA A 749 -17.26 -17.39 -9.14
C ALA A 749 -18.37 -16.71 -8.31
N GLN A 750 -19.61 -16.60 -8.82
CA GLN A 750 -20.74 -16.15 -8.01
C GLN A 750 -21.03 -17.12 -6.85
N HIS A 751 -21.00 -18.43 -7.10
CA HIS A 751 -21.18 -19.44 -6.05
C HIS A 751 -20.02 -19.46 -5.05
N LEU A 752 -18.76 -19.47 -5.52
CA LEU A 752 -17.55 -19.41 -4.67
C LEU A 752 -17.58 -18.18 -3.74
N ARG A 753 -17.88 -16.99 -4.28
CA ARG A 753 -18.02 -15.78 -3.47
C ARG A 753 -19.12 -15.89 -2.43
N LYS A 754 -20.30 -16.36 -2.83
CA LYS A 754 -21.45 -16.48 -1.94
C LYS A 754 -21.12 -17.42 -0.77
N GLN A 755 -20.47 -18.55 -1.04
CA GLN A 755 -20.01 -19.46 0.00
C GLN A 755 -18.96 -18.79 0.89
N ARG A 756 -17.94 -18.13 0.33
CA ARG A 756 -16.90 -17.41 1.09
C ARG A 756 -17.43 -16.36 2.06
N PHE A 757 -18.52 -15.65 1.72
CA PHE A 757 -19.17 -14.72 2.64
C PHE A 757 -20.12 -15.40 3.65
N ILE A 758 -20.77 -16.52 3.29
CA ILE A 758 -21.50 -17.38 4.24
C ILE A 758 -20.56 -17.97 5.30
N ASP A 759 -19.35 -18.38 4.88
CA ASP A 759 -18.27 -18.85 5.76
C ASP A 759 -17.66 -17.70 6.60
N GLY A 760 -18.09 -16.46 6.37
CA GLY A 760 -17.82 -15.29 7.19
C GLY A 760 -16.57 -14.50 6.82
N ALA A 761 -16.23 -14.40 5.53
CA ALA A 761 -15.22 -13.44 5.05
C ALA A 761 -15.67 -11.97 5.24
N LEU A 762 -14.70 -11.05 5.15
CA LEU A 762 -14.88 -9.60 5.32
C LEU A 762 -14.28 -8.84 4.14
N ARG A 763 -15.05 -7.91 3.61
CA ARG A 763 -14.62 -6.93 2.60
C ARG A 763 -14.75 -5.52 3.17
N LEU A 764 -13.63 -4.79 3.16
CA LEU A 764 -13.49 -3.39 3.57
C LEU A 764 -12.67 -2.66 2.50
N ASP A 765 -13.22 -2.60 1.28
CA ASP A 765 -12.63 -1.80 0.21
C ASP A 765 -12.98 -0.33 0.42
N GLN A 766 -12.00 0.54 0.25
CA GLN A 766 -12.20 1.98 0.22
C GLN A 766 -12.21 2.45 -1.24
N LEU A 767 -12.91 3.56 -1.51
CA LEU A 767 -12.91 4.22 -2.82
C LEU A 767 -11.47 4.45 -3.31
N LYS A 768 -11.15 3.99 -4.53
CA LYS A 768 -9.85 4.17 -5.17
C LYS A 768 -9.98 5.09 -6.36
N LEU A 769 -9.19 6.15 -6.39
CA LEU A 769 -9.12 7.07 -7.51
C LEU A 769 -8.31 6.46 -8.67
N SER A 770 -8.74 6.72 -9.90
CA SER A 770 -8.05 6.41 -11.16
C SER A 770 -8.02 7.67 -12.02
N PHE A 771 -7.03 7.77 -12.90
CA PHE A 771 -6.77 8.99 -13.68
C PHE A 771 -6.82 8.74 -15.18
N THR A 772 -7.30 9.74 -15.91
CA THR A 772 -7.12 9.88 -17.35
C THR A 772 -5.98 10.87 -17.56
N LEU A 773 -4.85 10.41 -18.09
CA LEU A 773 -3.69 11.25 -18.37
C LEU A 773 -3.67 11.69 -19.84
N ASP A 774 -3.20 12.92 -20.06
CA ASP A 774 -2.81 13.42 -21.37
C ASP A 774 -1.57 12.68 -21.89
N GLN A 775 -1.61 12.19 -23.14
CA GLN A 775 -0.54 11.32 -23.67
C GLN A 775 0.75 12.07 -24.06
N GLU A 776 0.69 13.38 -24.30
CA GLU A 776 1.86 14.18 -24.71
C GLU A 776 2.53 14.87 -23.52
N SER A 777 1.74 15.39 -22.57
CA SER A 777 2.22 16.14 -21.40
C SER A 777 2.27 15.32 -20.10
N GLY A 778 1.58 14.18 -20.03
CA GLY A 778 1.46 13.36 -18.80
C GLY A 778 0.53 13.94 -17.73
N MET A 779 -0.07 15.11 -17.97
CA MET A 779 -0.93 15.81 -17.01
C MET A 779 -2.28 15.10 -16.82
N PRO A 780 -2.88 15.11 -15.62
CA PRO A 780 -4.21 14.55 -15.40
C PRO A 780 -5.29 15.42 -16.06
N GLN A 781 -5.96 14.89 -17.08
CA GLN A 781 -7.15 15.51 -17.70
C GLN A 781 -8.43 15.24 -16.91
N GLY A 782 -8.45 14.20 -16.08
CA GLY A 782 -9.63 13.76 -15.33
C GLY A 782 -9.29 12.69 -14.31
N CYS A 783 -10.15 12.53 -13.30
CA CYS A 783 -10.11 11.42 -12.35
C CYS A 783 -11.50 10.85 -12.09
N TYR A 784 -11.57 9.56 -11.74
CA TYR A 784 -12.80 8.83 -11.47
C TYR A 784 -12.57 7.72 -10.43
N ILE A 785 -13.64 7.26 -9.77
CA ILE A 785 -13.55 6.12 -8.85
C ILE A 785 -13.49 4.82 -9.66
N TYR A 786 -12.51 3.96 -9.36
CA TYR A 786 -12.36 2.65 -9.97
C TYR A 786 -13.55 1.74 -9.65
N GLN A 787 -14.29 1.32 -10.68
CA GLN A 787 -15.47 0.45 -10.53
C GLN A 787 -15.06 -1.03 -10.45
N TYR A 788 -15.39 -1.70 -9.34
CA TYR A 788 -15.10 -3.12 -9.15
C TYR A 788 -16.27 -4.00 -9.64
N ARG A 789 -16.20 -4.42 -10.90
CA ARG A 789 -17.26 -5.10 -11.63
C ARG A 789 -17.21 -6.63 -11.53
N ASP A 790 -18.15 -7.31 -12.19
CA ASP A 790 -18.29 -8.76 -12.11
C ASP A 790 -17.18 -9.55 -12.81
N SER A 791 -16.48 -8.94 -13.77
CA SER A 791 -15.25 -9.48 -14.35
C SER A 791 -14.03 -9.40 -13.42
N ASN A 792 -13.87 -8.33 -12.62
CA ASN A 792 -12.84 -8.28 -11.57
C ASN A 792 -13.10 -9.38 -10.51
N LYS A 793 -14.36 -9.46 -10.08
CA LYS A 793 -14.92 -10.47 -9.20
C LYS A 793 -14.72 -11.91 -9.74
N LEU A 794 -14.81 -12.14 -11.05
CA LEU A 794 -14.56 -13.45 -11.64
C LEU A 794 -13.12 -13.90 -11.34
N VAL A 795 -12.14 -13.05 -11.65
CA VAL A 795 -10.71 -13.34 -11.41
C VAL A 795 -10.40 -13.46 -9.90
N GLU A 796 -11.03 -12.62 -9.05
CA GLU A 796 -10.85 -12.64 -7.59
C GLU A 796 -10.98 -14.04 -6.98
N GLU A 797 -12.07 -14.76 -7.25
CA GLU A 797 -12.32 -16.04 -6.58
C GLU A 797 -11.37 -17.15 -7.04
N PHE A 798 -11.03 -17.22 -8.33
CA PHE A 798 -10.09 -18.24 -8.83
C PHE A 798 -8.65 -17.97 -8.39
N MET A 799 -8.26 -16.69 -8.31
CA MET A 799 -6.98 -16.34 -7.70
C MET A 799 -6.95 -16.64 -6.20
N LEU A 800 -8.03 -16.38 -5.46
CA LEU A 800 -8.13 -16.81 -4.07
C LEU A 800 -8.03 -18.35 -3.95
N LEU A 801 -8.74 -19.10 -4.79
CA LEU A 801 -8.74 -20.56 -4.80
C LEU A 801 -7.35 -21.14 -5.05
N ALA A 802 -6.63 -20.64 -6.07
CA ALA A 802 -5.25 -21.04 -6.37
C ALA A 802 -4.30 -20.74 -5.19
N ASN A 803 -4.42 -19.55 -4.60
CA ASN A 803 -3.60 -19.14 -3.45
C ASN A 803 -3.86 -19.98 -2.19
N MET A 804 -5.09 -20.46 -1.98
CA MET A 804 -5.45 -21.37 -0.88
C MET A 804 -4.95 -22.80 -1.13
N ALA A 805 -5.22 -23.35 -2.32
CA ALA A 805 -4.78 -24.69 -2.71
C ALA A 805 -3.25 -24.83 -2.60
N VAL A 806 -2.50 -23.86 -3.14
CA VAL A 806 -1.03 -23.84 -3.05
C VAL A 806 -0.55 -23.67 -1.60
N ALA A 807 -1.21 -22.84 -0.78
CA ALA A 807 -0.88 -22.70 0.64
C ALA A 807 -0.99 -24.03 1.41
N HIS A 808 -2.08 -24.78 1.20
CA HIS A 808 -2.26 -26.12 1.78
C HIS A 808 -1.18 -27.10 1.29
N GLN A 809 -0.88 -27.13 -0.02
CA GLN A 809 0.09 -28.06 -0.60
C GLN A 809 1.53 -27.80 -0.14
N ILE A 810 1.99 -26.53 -0.09
CA ILE A 810 3.35 -26.22 0.38
C ILE A 810 3.51 -26.44 1.88
N TYR A 811 2.49 -26.12 2.69
CA TYR A 811 2.55 -26.32 4.14
C TYR A 811 2.54 -27.81 4.52
N ARG A 812 1.67 -28.61 3.88
CA ARG A 812 1.65 -30.08 4.02
C ARG A 812 3.00 -30.73 3.70
N SER A 813 3.76 -30.15 2.77
CA SER A 813 5.02 -30.71 2.28
C SER A 813 6.24 -30.20 3.07
N PHE A 814 6.20 -28.96 3.56
CA PHE A 814 7.30 -28.27 4.21
C PHE A 814 6.83 -27.48 5.45
N PRO A 815 6.32 -28.13 6.51
CA PRO A 815 5.67 -27.46 7.63
C PRO A 815 6.57 -26.49 8.40
N GLU A 816 7.89 -26.67 8.36
CA GLU A 816 8.87 -25.75 8.98
C GLU A 816 9.34 -24.61 8.05
N GLN A 817 9.15 -24.72 6.73
CA GLN A 817 9.74 -23.81 5.73
C GLN A 817 8.71 -23.12 4.81
N ALA A 818 7.42 -23.41 4.96
CA ALA A 818 6.39 -22.84 4.10
C ALA A 818 6.30 -21.31 4.27
N LEU A 819 6.35 -20.59 3.15
CA LEU A 819 6.07 -19.15 3.11
C LEU A 819 4.57 -18.95 2.97
N LEU A 820 3.91 -18.55 4.06
CA LEU A 820 2.48 -18.28 4.13
C LEU A 820 2.20 -16.80 4.36
N ARG A 821 0.92 -16.41 4.31
CA ARG A 821 0.44 -15.04 4.48
C ARG A 821 -0.78 -14.98 5.40
N ARG A 822 -0.55 -14.60 6.66
CA ARG A 822 -1.57 -14.46 7.71
C ARG A 822 -2.14 -13.04 7.78
N HIS A 823 -3.27 -12.87 8.47
CA HIS A 823 -3.84 -11.55 8.76
C HIS A 823 -4.38 -11.58 10.21
N PRO A 824 -3.71 -10.91 11.16
CA PRO A 824 -4.16 -10.85 12.54
C PRO A 824 -5.55 -10.22 12.69
N PRO A 825 -6.30 -10.50 13.77
CA PRO A 825 -7.54 -9.79 14.07
C PRO A 825 -7.29 -8.29 14.36
N PRO A 826 -8.33 -7.45 14.34
CA PRO A 826 -8.19 -6.02 14.60
C PRO A 826 -7.67 -5.73 16.02
N GLN A 827 -7.06 -4.56 16.20
CA GLN A 827 -6.61 -4.09 17.51
C GLN A 827 -7.81 -3.93 18.46
N THR A 828 -7.87 -4.79 19.50
CA THR A 828 -9.04 -4.95 20.35
C THR A 828 -9.47 -3.67 21.07
N LYS A 829 -8.52 -2.77 21.40
CA LYS A 829 -8.87 -1.45 21.95
C LYS A 829 -9.55 -0.57 20.89
N LEU A 830 -8.87 -0.23 19.81
CA LEU A 830 -9.41 0.66 18.76
C LEU A 830 -10.76 0.18 18.20
N LEU A 831 -10.99 -1.14 18.13
CA LEU A 831 -12.28 -1.70 17.71
C LEU A 831 -13.38 -1.50 18.77
N LYS A 832 -13.06 -1.63 20.06
CA LYS A 832 -14.00 -1.35 21.17
C LYS A 832 -14.37 0.12 21.23
N ASP A 833 -13.38 1.00 21.14
CA ASP A 833 -13.57 2.44 21.18
C ASP A 833 -14.49 2.90 20.03
N LEU A 834 -14.29 2.32 18.82
CA LEU A 834 -15.11 2.59 17.65
C LEU A 834 -16.54 2.05 17.76
N MET A 835 -16.75 0.83 18.27
CA MET A 835 -18.11 0.27 18.37
C MET A 835 -18.90 0.86 19.55
N GLU A 836 -18.25 1.35 20.61
CA GLU A 836 -18.90 2.24 21.57
C GLU A 836 -19.33 3.54 20.89
N PHE A 837 -18.47 4.18 20.09
CA PHE A 837 -18.86 5.33 19.30
C PHE A 837 -20.08 5.03 18.39
N CYS A 838 -20.11 3.89 17.69
CA CYS A 838 -21.26 3.46 16.89
C CYS A 838 -22.56 3.36 17.71
N ASN A 839 -22.52 2.77 18.91
CA ASN A 839 -23.66 2.72 19.82
C ASN A 839 -24.14 4.13 20.22
N GLN A 840 -23.22 5.06 20.52
CA GLN A 840 -23.54 6.44 20.92
C GLN A 840 -24.20 7.26 19.80
N VAL A 841 -23.86 7.02 18.53
CA VAL A 841 -24.53 7.66 17.38
C VAL A 841 -25.85 6.97 16.99
N GLY A 842 -26.12 5.76 17.50
CA GLY A 842 -27.35 5.00 17.25
C GLY A 842 -27.23 3.96 16.12
N LEU A 843 -26.03 3.39 15.94
CA LEU A 843 -25.73 2.36 14.95
C LEU A 843 -25.35 1.04 15.64
N ASP A 844 -26.28 0.09 15.66
CA ASP A 844 -26.02 -1.29 16.10
C ASP A 844 -25.24 -2.04 15.02
N ILE A 845 -24.01 -2.46 15.36
CA ILE A 845 -23.06 -3.12 14.46
C ILE A 845 -22.40 -4.28 15.22
N ASP A 846 -22.67 -5.51 14.80
CA ASP A 846 -22.00 -6.70 15.34
C ASP A 846 -20.62 -6.84 14.68
N PHE A 847 -19.58 -6.94 15.51
CA PHE A 847 -18.17 -7.09 15.11
C PHE A 847 -17.53 -8.34 15.76
N SER A 848 -18.34 -9.23 16.34
CA SER A 848 -17.91 -10.48 17.00
C SER A 848 -17.03 -11.38 16.13
N SER A 849 -17.12 -11.23 14.80
CA SER A 849 -16.31 -11.90 13.81
C SER A 849 -16.13 -11.02 12.56
N ALA A 850 -15.23 -11.45 11.66
CA ALA A 850 -15.09 -10.85 10.34
C ALA A 850 -16.42 -10.87 9.55
N GLY A 851 -17.14 -11.99 9.58
CA GLY A 851 -18.39 -12.19 8.85
C GLY A 851 -19.55 -11.38 9.40
N THR A 852 -19.68 -11.27 10.72
CA THR A 852 -20.72 -10.43 11.35
C THR A 852 -20.47 -8.94 11.11
N LEU A 853 -19.21 -8.47 11.17
CA LEU A 853 -18.87 -7.11 10.76
C LEU A 853 -19.21 -6.85 9.28
N HIS A 854 -18.92 -7.79 8.39
CA HIS A 854 -19.29 -7.66 6.98
C HIS A 854 -20.81 -7.58 6.81
N LYS A 855 -21.56 -8.42 7.54
CA LYS A 855 -23.02 -8.45 7.54
C LYS A 855 -23.59 -7.09 7.99
N SER A 856 -23.19 -6.59 9.16
CA SER A 856 -23.69 -5.32 9.69
C SER A 856 -23.31 -4.10 8.83
N LEU A 857 -22.23 -4.16 8.03
CA LEU A 857 -21.87 -3.10 7.09
C LEU A 857 -22.58 -3.19 5.72
N ASN A 858 -23.27 -4.29 5.41
CA ASN A 858 -23.88 -4.52 4.09
C ASN A 858 -25.38 -4.83 4.11
N GLU A 859 -25.93 -5.34 5.22
CA GLU A 859 -27.35 -5.70 5.36
C GLU A 859 -28.15 -4.73 6.25
N THR A 860 -27.49 -3.94 7.11
CA THR A 860 -28.17 -3.01 8.06
C THR A 860 -28.57 -1.66 7.44
N PHE A 861 -28.05 -1.31 6.27
CA PHE A 861 -28.22 0.02 5.66
C PHE A 861 -29.02 -0.02 4.35
N GLY A 862 -29.70 1.08 4.04
CA GLY A 862 -30.49 1.22 2.81
C GLY A 862 -29.62 1.36 1.55
N ALA A 863 -30.27 1.26 0.39
CA ALA A 863 -29.69 1.58 -0.92
C ALA A 863 -29.93 3.05 -1.34
N ASP A 864 -30.14 3.94 -0.36
CA ASP A 864 -30.24 5.37 -0.58
C ASP A 864 -28.85 6.03 -0.48
N LYS A 865 -28.70 7.17 -1.16
CA LYS A 865 -27.42 7.92 -1.26
C LYS A 865 -26.80 8.28 0.09
N TYR A 866 -27.61 8.52 1.12
CA TYR A 866 -27.12 8.82 2.47
C TYR A 866 -26.60 7.55 3.16
N SER A 867 -27.32 6.43 3.03
CA SER A 867 -26.87 5.12 3.52
C SER A 867 -25.60 4.64 2.81
N GLU A 868 -25.47 4.86 1.50
CA GLU A 868 -24.23 4.58 0.74
C GLU A 868 -23.05 5.43 1.24
N ALA A 869 -23.22 6.75 1.36
CA ALA A 869 -22.19 7.64 1.89
C ALA A 869 -21.78 7.26 3.33
N ARG A 870 -22.75 6.91 4.18
CA ARG A 870 -22.52 6.44 5.56
C ARG A 870 -21.78 5.11 5.58
N LYS A 871 -22.07 4.20 4.66
CA LYS A 871 -21.37 2.93 4.50
C LYS A 871 -19.90 3.14 4.12
N GLU A 872 -19.58 4.10 3.24
CA GLU A 872 -18.19 4.43 2.92
C GLU A 872 -17.43 5.04 4.11
N VAL A 873 -18.05 5.96 4.87
CA VAL A 873 -17.46 6.50 6.10
C VAL A 873 -17.22 5.40 7.14
N LEU A 874 -18.21 4.53 7.38
CA LEU A 874 -18.07 3.40 8.30
C LEU A 874 -17.02 2.39 7.84
N THR A 875 -16.97 2.07 6.53
CA THR A 875 -15.95 1.18 5.96
C THR A 875 -14.55 1.74 6.17
N ASN A 876 -14.38 3.06 6.02
CA ASN A 876 -13.13 3.74 6.34
C ASN A 876 -12.81 3.67 7.85
N MET A 877 -13.76 4.00 8.73
CA MET A 877 -13.59 3.92 10.18
C MET A 877 -13.19 2.51 10.64
N PHE A 878 -13.93 1.47 10.23
CA PHE A 878 -13.65 0.07 10.56
C PHE A 878 -12.38 -0.49 9.89
N SER A 879 -11.82 0.19 8.88
CA SER A 879 -10.48 -0.13 8.38
C SER A 879 -9.37 0.27 9.36
N ARG A 880 -9.59 1.24 10.26
CA ARG A 880 -8.53 1.80 11.12
C ARG A 880 -8.06 0.86 12.24
N PRO A 881 -8.92 0.05 12.89
CA PRO A 881 -8.48 -0.99 13.82
C PRO A 881 -7.82 -2.21 13.16
N MET A 882 -7.97 -2.40 11.84
CA MET A 882 -7.46 -3.59 11.15
C MET A 882 -5.93 -3.64 11.19
N GLN A 883 -5.37 -4.84 11.35
CA GLN A 883 -3.92 -5.05 11.26
C GLN A 883 -3.50 -5.32 9.81
N MET A 884 -2.23 -5.09 9.48
CA MET A 884 -1.72 -5.43 8.16
C MET A 884 -1.56 -6.96 8.03
N ALA A 885 -1.93 -7.51 6.87
CA ALA A 885 -1.64 -8.90 6.53
C ALA A 885 -0.15 -9.09 6.22
N LEU A 886 0.46 -10.12 6.82
CA LEU A 886 1.91 -10.35 6.86
C LEU A 886 2.28 -11.69 6.21
N TYR A 887 3.33 -11.69 5.39
CA TYR A 887 4.08 -12.90 5.06
C TYR A 887 4.83 -13.40 6.30
N PHE A 888 5.00 -14.72 6.42
CA PHE A 888 5.79 -15.36 7.48
C PHE A 888 6.26 -16.76 7.07
N CYS A 889 7.31 -17.25 7.72
CA CYS A 889 7.74 -18.65 7.65
C CYS A 889 7.06 -19.46 8.77
N THR A 890 6.43 -20.57 8.43
CA THR A 890 5.64 -21.38 9.38
C THR A 890 6.47 -21.90 10.55
N GLY A 891 7.69 -22.41 10.33
CA GLY A 891 8.55 -22.93 11.41
C GLY A 891 9.10 -21.87 12.37
N VAL A 892 8.83 -20.58 12.17
CA VAL A 892 9.19 -19.50 13.12
C VAL A 892 7.99 -19.06 13.98
N LEU A 893 6.77 -19.49 13.63
CA LEU A 893 5.55 -19.19 14.37
C LEU A 893 4.94 -20.51 14.88
N GLU A 894 5.20 -20.85 16.14
CA GLU A 894 4.83 -22.17 16.70
C GLU A 894 3.29 -22.37 16.86
N ASP A 895 2.52 -21.29 16.95
CA ASP A 895 1.06 -21.33 17.12
C ASP A 895 0.33 -21.24 15.76
N GLU A 896 -0.09 -22.40 15.27
CA GLU A 896 -0.86 -22.57 14.03
C GLU A 896 -2.17 -21.77 14.01
N THR A 897 -2.77 -21.46 15.18
CA THR A 897 -4.00 -20.65 15.22
C THR A 897 -3.78 -19.21 14.74
N LEU A 898 -2.53 -18.72 14.81
CA LEU A 898 -2.12 -17.39 14.34
C LEU A 898 -1.86 -17.32 12.83
N PHE A 899 -1.90 -18.44 12.10
CA PHE A 899 -1.68 -18.51 10.64
C PHE A 899 -2.89 -18.00 9.86
N ARG A 900 -4.06 -18.06 10.50
CA ARG A 900 -5.38 -17.65 10.00
C ARG A 900 -5.37 -16.26 9.36
N HIS A 901 -6.09 -16.10 8.26
CA HIS A 901 -6.25 -14.82 7.58
C HIS A 901 -7.61 -14.19 7.93
N TYR A 902 -7.65 -13.35 8.99
CA TYR A 902 -8.88 -12.76 9.58
C TYR A 902 -9.95 -12.38 8.55
N ALA A 903 -9.63 -11.45 7.63
CA ALA A 903 -10.62 -10.94 6.67
C ALA A 903 -11.00 -11.92 5.54
N LEU A 904 -10.28 -13.03 5.34
CA LEU A 904 -10.71 -14.09 4.41
C LEU A 904 -11.40 -15.24 5.15
N ASN A 905 -11.28 -15.32 6.48
CA ASN A 905 -11.81 -16.39 7.33
C ASN A 905 -11.26 -17.80 7.00
N VAL A 906 -10.03 -17.89 6.48
CA VAL A 906 -9.38 -19.16 6.11
C VAL A 906 -8.18 -19.48 7.00
N PRO A 907 -7.87 -20.78 7.25
CA PRO A 907 -6.77 -21.18 8.13
C PRO A 907 -5.39 -20.91 7.51
N PHE A 908 -5.21 -21.24 6.23
CA PHE A 908 -3.96 -21.01 5.49
C PHE A 908 -4.24 -20.20 4.22
N TYR A 909 -3.30 -19.32 3.89
CA TYR A 909 -3.31 -18.51 2.68
C TYR A 909 -1.86 -18.15 2.34
N THR A 910 -1.56 -17.93 1.06
CA THR A 910 -0.26 -17.41 0.61
C THR A 910 -0.44 -16.58 -0.65
N HIS A 911 0.66 -16.13 -1.27
CA HIS A 911 0.63 -15.59 -2.63
C HIS A 911 1.47 -16.47 -3.58
N PHE A 912 0.85 -16.91 -4.65
CA PHE A 912 1.38 -17.74 -5.75
C PHE A 912 1.08 -17.12 -7.12
N THR A 913 -0.03 -16.39 -7.24
CA THR A 913 -0.63 -15.99 -8.51
C THR A 913 -0.05 -14.72 -9.16
N SER A 914 1.07 -14.17 -8.69
CA SER A 914 1.68 -12.99 -9.33
C SER A 914 3.21 -12.89 -9.24
N PRO A 915 3.96 -13.88 -9.74
CA PRO A 915 5.41 -13.95 -9.61
C PRO A 915 6.19 -12.99 -10.52
N ILE A 916 5.59 -12.36 -11.53
CA ILE A 916 6.27 -11.32 -12.34
C ILE A 916 6.53 -10.07 -11.49
N ARG A 917 5.67 -9.82 -10.50
CA ARG A 917 5.61 -8.56 -9.73
C ARG A 917 5.66 -8.73 -8.21
N ARG A 918 5.83 -9.96 -7.69
CA ARG A 918 5.99 -10.26 -6.25
C ARG A 918 7.01 -11.38 -6.01
N TYR A 919 8.02 -11.15 -5.19
CA TYR A 919 9.08 -12.13 -4.93
C TYR A 919 8.62 -13.28 -4.01
N ALA A 920 7.68 -13.01 -3.10
CA ALA A 920 7.07 -14.05 -2.27
C ALA A 920 6.44 -15.16 -3.13
N ASP A 921 5.81 -14.80 -4.25
CA ASP A 921 5.24 -15.73 -5.20
C ASP A 921 6.32 -16.56 -5.92
N VAL A 922 7.48 -15.96 -6.26
CA VAL A 922 8.63 -16.70 -6.82
C VAL A 922 9.15 -17.75 -5.83
N MET A 923 9.23 -17.42 -4.52
CA MET A 923 9.56 -18.40 -3.48
C MET A 923 8.51 -19.50 -3.36
N VAL A 924 7.22 -19.16 -3.44
CA VAL A 924 6.12 -20.13 -3.39
C VAL A 924 6.10 -21.04 -4.64
N HIS A 925 6.46 -20.54 -5.82
CA HIS A 925 6.68 -21.38 -7.02
C HIS A 925 7.84 -22.36 -6.82
N ARG A 926 8.94 -21.95 -6.18
CA ARG A 926 10.06 -22.84 -5.82
C ARG A 926 9.61 -23.91 -4.81
N LEU A 927 8.89 -23.54 -3.75
CA LEU A 927 8.32 -24.48 -2.77
C LEU A 927 7.34 -25.47 -3.44
N LEU A 928 6.42 -24.99 -4.28
CA LEU A 928 5.46 -25.85 -4.97
C LEU A 928 6.16 -26.81 -5.94
N SER A 929 7.15 -26.33 -6.71
CA SER A 929 7.99 -27.18 -7.57
C SER A 929 8.71 -28.29 -6.79
N ALA A 930 9.25 -27.97 -5.60
CA ALA A 930 9.88 -28.96 -4.73
C ALA A 930 8.86 -29.96 -4.15
N SER A 931 7.65 -29.50 -3.80
CA SER A 931 6.58 -30.36 -3.26
C SER A 931 6.12 -31.45 -4.24
N LEU A 932 6.26 -31.19 -5.54
CA LEU A 932 5.95 -32.12 -6.63
C LEU A 932 7.17 -32.96 -7.06
N GLY A 933 8.30 -32.85 -6.36
CA GLY A 933 9.55 -33.54 -6.73
C GLY A 933 10.20 -33.03 -8.03
N ALA A 934 9.73 -31.92 -8.59
CA ALA A 934 10.18 -31.37 -9.88
C ALA A 934 11.43 -30.47 -9.74
N SER A 935 11.85 -30.16 -8.51
CA SER A 935 13.12 -29.51 -8.18
C SER A 935 13.59 -29.93 -6.79
N SER A 936 14.83 -29.59 -6.43
CA SER A 936 15.31 -29.71 -5.05
C SER A 936 14.51 -28.81 -4.09
N PRO A 937 14.40 -29.18 -2.80
CA PRO A 937 13.94 -28.27 -1.75
C PRO A 937 14.77 -26.99 -1.68
N ILE A 938 14.14 -25.90 -1.25
CA ILE A 938 14.81 -24.60 -1.04
C ILE A 938 15.89 -24.75 0.05
N LYS A 939 17.06 -24.17 -0.19
CA LYS A 939 18.23 -24.29 0.72
C LYS A 939 18.13 -23.40 1.97
N MET A 940 17.22 -22.43 1.95
CA MET A 940 17.04 -21.46 3.02
C MET A 940 16.48 -22.10 4.29
N GLU A 941 17.24 -22.00 5.38
CA GLU A 941 16.75 -22.29 6.73
C GLU A 941 15.59 -21.36 7.12
N LYS A 942 14.75 -21.80 8.05
CA LYS A 942 13.49 -21.12 8.39
C LYS A 942 13.67 -19.67 8.88
N GLU A 943 14.74 -19.35 9.59
CA GLU A 943 15.06 -17.97 9.99
C GLU A 943 15.48 -17.09 8.79
N ALA A 944 16.03 -17.68 7.72
CA ALA A 944 16.31 -16.97 6.49
C ALA A 944 15.04 -16.71 5.68
N ILE A 945 14.12 -17.69 5.61
CA ILE A 945 12.80 -17.52 5.00
C ILE A 945 12.00 -16.45 5.75
N GLN A 946 12.06 -16.41 7.09
CA GLN A 946 11.41 -15.35 7.87
C GLN A 946 12.01 -13.97 7.58
N ARG A 947 13.34 -13.81 7.55
CA ARG A 947 13.96 -12.52 7.17
C ARG A 947 13.52 -12.04 5.79
N GLN A 948 13.38 -12.98 4.84
CA GLN A 948 12.86 -12.67 3.50
C GLN A 948 11.37 -12.29 3.52
N ALA A 949 10.57 -12.96 4.36
CA ALA A 949 9.17 -12.61 4.57
C ALA A 949 9.00 -11.20 5.19
N ASP A 950 9.84 -10.86 6.17
CA ASP A 950 9.88 -9.54 6.81
C ASP A 950 10.26 -8.44 5.81
N HIS A 951 11.30 -8.67 5.00
CA HIS A 951 11.65 -7.76 3.90
C HIS A 951 10.50 -7.62 2.89
N CYS A 952 9.90 -8.72 2.45
CA CYS A 952 8.70 -8.68 1.59
C CYS A 952 7.50 -7.96 2.23
N ASN A 953 7.39 -7.92 3.57
CA ASN A 953 6.41 -7.10 4.28
C ASN A 953 6.78 -5.62 4.23
N ASP A 954 8.00 -5.25 4.60
CA ASP A 954 8.50 -3.86 4.58
C ASP A 954 8.37 -3.24 3.18
N ARG A 955 8.86 -3.94 2.15
CA ARG A 955 8.80 -3.49 0.75
C ARG A 955 7.36 -3.38 0.25
N LYS A 956 6.45 -4.27 0.66
CA LYS A 956 5.03 -4.16 0.35
C LYS A 956 4.37 -2.96 1.03
N MET A 957 4.72 -2.66 2.29
CA MET A 957 4.22 -1.48 3.00
C MET A 957 4.73 -0.18 2.38
N ALA A 958 6.01 -0.11 2.05
CA ALA A 958 6.61 1.01 1.33
C ALA A 958 5.94 1.21 -0.04
N SER A 959 5.81 0.15 -0.83
CA SER A 959 5.09 0.18 -2.12
C SER A 959 3.66 0.69 -1.97
N LYS A 960 2.89 0.23 -0.96
CA LYS A 960 1.53 0.73 -0.75
C LYS A 960 1.52 2.25 -0.50
N ARG A 961 2.40 2.76 0.36
CA ARG A 961 2.47 4.21 0.65
C ARG A 961 2.90 5.04 -0.57
N VAL A 962 3.83 4.53 -1.38
CA VAL A 962 4.24 5.18 -2.63
C VAL A 962 3.10 5.23 -3.66
N GLN A 963 2.26 4.20 -3.73
CA GLN A 963 1.08 4.19 -4.60
C GLN A 963 0.01 5.19 -4.13
N GLU A 964 -0.23 5.28 -2.82
CA GLU A 964 -1.13 6.29 -2.23
C GLU A 964 -0.61 7.71 -2.49
N LEU A 965 0.65 8.01 -2.18
CA LEU A 965 1.27 9.32 -2.43
C LEU A 965 1.32 9.68 -3.92
N SER A 966 1.46 8.70 -4.82
CA SER A 966 1.36 8.93 -6.26
C SER A 966 -0.05 9.33 -6.69
N ALA A 967 -1.10 8.81 -6.05
CA ALA A 967 -2.47 9.24 -6.31
C ALA A 967 -2.72 10.65 -5.74
N ASP A 968 -2.26 10.92 -4.52
CA ASP A 968 -2.39 12.25 -3.88
C ASP A 968 -1.65 13.35 -4.68
N LEU A 969 -0.46 13.06 -5.22
CA LEU A 969 0.30 13.94 -6.11
C LEU A 969 -0.52 14.32 -7.35
N PHE A 970 -1.03 13.34 -8.09
CA PHE A 970 -1.80 13.58 -9.31
C PHE A 970 -3.15 14.22 -9.03
N PHE A 971 -3.80 13.93 -7.89
CA PHE A 971 -5.04 14.58 -7.50
C PHE A 971 -4.83 16.05 -7.10
N SER A 972 -3.77 16.36 -6.37
CA SER A 972 -3.42 17.73 -5.99
C SER A 972 -3.12 18.60 -7.22
N ILE A 973 -2.45 18.03 -8.23
CA ILE A 973 -2.23 18.68 -9.53
C ILE A 973 -3.55 18.83 -10.29
N PHE A 974 -4.42 17.81 -10.31
CA PHE A 974 -5.74 17.89 -10.95
C PHE A 974 -6.62 19.01 -10.37
N VAL A 975 -6.67 19.16 -9.04
CA VAL A 975 -7.36 20.29 -8.36
C VAL A 975 -6.75 21.64 -8.75
N ARG A 976 -5.42 21.72 -8.92
CA ARG A 976 -4.73 22.96 -9.34
C ARG A 976 -5.08 23.35 -10.78
N GLU A 977 -5.05 22.41 -11.73
CA GLU A 977 -5.28 22.70 -13.15
C GLU A 977 -6.76 22.90 -13.52
N CYS A 978 -7.67 22.15 -12.88
CA CYS A 978 -9.11 22.28 -13.15
C CYS A 978 -9.78 23.41 -12.34
N GLY A 979 -9.15 23.89 -11.27
CA GLY A 979 -9.73 24.87 -10.36
C GLY A 979 -10.76 24.25 -9.40
N PRO A 980 -11.70 25.06 -8.86
CA PRO A 980 -12.59 24.62 -7.80
C PRO A 980 -13.45 23.39 -8.16
N LEU A 981 -13.32 22.29 -7.41
CA LEU A 981 -14.07 21.05 -7.64
C LEU A 981 -15.18 20.87 -6.59
N GLU A 982 -16.44 20.96 -7.01
CA GLU A 982 -17.59 20.69 -6.13
C GLU A 982 -17.86 19.19 -5.96
N SER A 983 -18.07 18.75 -4.72
CA SER A 983 -18.49 17.39 -4.37
C SER A 983 -19.36 17.42 -3.12
N GLU A 984 -20.28 16.46 -3.01
CA GLU A 984 -20.80 16.10 -1.69
C GLU A 984 -19.69 15.44 -0.86
N ALA A 985 -19.76 15.62 0.45
CA ALA A 985 -18.93 14.95 1.43
C ALA A 985 -19.79 14.55 2.63
N MET A 986 -19.36 13.52 3.37
CA MET A 986 -20.00 13.14 4.63
C MET A 986 -19.04 13.33 5.80
N VAL A 987 -19.54 13.93 6.88
CA VAL A 987 -18.77 14.21 8.09
C VAL A 987 -18.39 12.90 8.80
N MET A 988 -17.10 12.74 9.05
CA MET A 988 -16.49 11.61 9.77
C MET A 988 -16.26 11.91 11.25
N GLY A 989 -15.99 13.17 11.60
CA GLY A 989 -15.64 13.59 12.96
C GLY A 989 -15.83 15.10 13.15
N VAL A 990 -16.12 15.52 14.38
CA VAL A 990 -16.39 16.93 14.72
C VAL A 990 -15.59 17.33 15.97
N LEU A 991 -14.92 18.48 15.90
CA LEU A 991 -14.13 19.09 16.96
C LEU A 991 -14.73 20.46 17.35
N ASN A 992 -14.09 21.13 18.31
CA ASN A 992 -14.43 22.49 18.78
C ASN A 992 -14.43 23.56 17.68
N GLU A 993 -13.46 23.49 16.77
CA GLU A 993 -13.14 24.57 15.81
C GLU A 993 -12.97 24.06 14.35
N ALA A 994 -13.26 22.78 14.12
CA ALA A 994 -13.13 22.12 12.82
C ALA A 994 -13.94 20.82 12.75
N PHE A 995 -14.11 20.26 11.56
CA PHE A 995 -14.69 18.93 11.35
C PHE A 995 -14.02 18.22 10.15
N ASP A 996 -14.02 16.90 10.18
CA ASP A 996 -13.38 16.04 9.18
C ASP A 996 -14.43 15.41 8.26
N VAL A 997 -14.18 15.39 6.94
CA VAL A 997 -15.13 14.92 5.92
C VAL A 997 -14.49 13.93 4.94
N LEU A 998 -15.28 12.96 4.46
CA LEU A 998 -14.97 12.10 3.33
C LEU A 998 -15.64 12.64 2.07
N VAL A 999 -14.85 13.05 1.07
CA VAL A 999 -15.34 13.70 -0.15
C VAL A 999 -15.72 12.66 -1.20
N LEU A 1000 -17.02 12.48 -1.41
CA LEU A 1000 -17.59 11.24 -1.97
C LEU A 1000 -17.23 11.00 -3.45
N LYS A 1001 -17.09 12.04 -4.29
CA LYS A 1001 -16.70 11.88 -5.71
C LYS A 1001 -15.25 11.42 -5.89
N PHE A 1002 -14.40 11.58 -4.88
CA PHE A 1002 -12.94 11.43 -4.99
C PHE A 1002 -12.32 10.47 -3.96
N GLY A 1003 -13.03 10.11 -2.89
CA GLY A 1003 -12.55 9.24 -1.82
C GLY A 1003 -11.56 9.90 -0.85
N VAL A 1004 -11.21 11.18 -1.04
CA VAL A 1004 -10.23 11.89 -0.21
C VAL A 1004 -10.82 12.37 1.11
N GLN A 1005 -9.98 12.44 2.15
CA GLN A 1005 -10.35 12.99 3.46
C GLN A 1005 -9.76 14.38 3.63
N LYS A 1006 -10.56 15.32 4.13
CA LYS A 1006 -10.12 16.68 4.45
C LYS A 1006 -10.72 17.19 5.76
N ARG A 1007 -10.01 18.12 6.38
CA ARG A 1007 -10.54 18.94 7.48
C ARG A 1007 -11.09 20.24 6.93
N ILE A 1008 -12.19 20.69 7.51
CA ILE A 1008 -12.74 22.02 7.30
C ILE A 1008 -12.66 22.74 8.64
N TYR A 1009 -11.91 23.84 8.69
CA TYR A 1009 -11.72 24.65 9.89
C TYR A 1009 -12.71 25.82 9.87
N CYS A 1010 -13.32 26.14 11.01
CA CYS A 1010 -14.32 27.21 11.07
C CYS A 1010 -13.74 28.60 10.74
N ASN A 1011 -12.45 28.82 10.96
CA ASN A 1011 -11.75 30.07 10.63
C ASN A 1011 -11.54 30.29 9.11
N ALA A 1012 -11.74 29.26 8.28
CA ALA A 1012 -11.68 29.35 6.82
C ALA A 1012 -13.06 29.60 6.18
N LEU A 1013 -14.12 29.72 6.98
CA LEU A 1013 -15.49 29.91 6.53
C LEU A 1013 -16.01 31.32 6.91
N PRO A 1014 -16.83 31.98 6.07
CA PRO A 1014 -17.45 33.26 6.39
C PRO A 1014 -18.58 33.08 7.42
N LEU A 1015 -18.21 33.11 8.70
CA LEU A 1015 -19.09 32.86 9.84
C LEU A 1015 -19.07 34.04 10.83
N LEU A 1016 -20.26 34.50 11.23
CA LEU A 1016 -20.45 35.42 12.36
C LEU A 1016 -20.01 34.79 13.68
N GLY A 1017 -19.97 33.46 13.73
CA GLY A 1017 -19.49 32.66 14.86
C GLY A 1017 -19.86 31.19 14.70
N PHE A 1018 -19.39 30.38 15.63
CA PHE A 1018 -19.75 28.97 15.73
C PHE A 1018 -19.82 28.55 17.20
N HIS A 1019 -20.57 27.50 17.49
CA HIS A 1019 -20.71 26.93 18.83
C HIS A 1019 -20.59 25.41 18.78
N PHE A 1020 -19.57 24.87 19.45
CA PHE A 1020 -19.45 23.44 19.70
C PHE A 1020 -20.18 23.04 20.97
N GLN A 1021 -21.01 22.01 20.87
CA GLN A 1021 -21.73 21.41 21.99
C GLN A 1021 -21.67 19.88 21.92
N LYS A 1022 -21.91 19.21 23.06
CA LYS A 1022 -22.19 17.77 23.10
C LYS A 1022 -23.64 17.58 23.52
N VAL A 1023 -24.50 17.17 22.58
CA VAL A 1023 -25.90 16.87 22.88
C VAL A 1023 -25.97 15.40 23.30
N GLY A 1024 -26.09 15.19 24.61
CA GLY A 1024 -25.79 13.90 25.22
C GLY A 1024 -24.32 13.55 24.94
N ARG A 1025 -24.10 12.46 24.20
CA ARG A 1025 -22.75 12.03 23.78
C ARG A 1025 -22.39 12.41 22.33
N LYS A 1026 -23.31 12.95 21.54
CA LYS A 1026 -23.05 13.30 20.13
C LYS A 1026 -22.38 14.68 20.04
N PRO A 1027 -21.23 14.82 19.34
CA PRO A 1027 -20.65 16.13 19.08
C PRO A 1027 -21.45 16.86 17.99
N GLU A 1028 -21.75 18.13 18.23
CA GLU A 1028 -22.43 19.02 17.30
C GLU A 1028 -21.68 20.35 17.23
N LEU A 1029 -21.62 20.92 16.04
CA LEU A 1029 -20.96 22.17 15.74
C LEU A 1029 -21.91 23.04 14.94
N THR A 1030 -22.52 24.03 15.61
CA THR A 1030 -23.48 24.96 15.01
C THR A 1030 -22.72 26.13 14.42
N LEU A 1031 -22.81 26.31 13.10
CA LEU A 1031 -22.19 27.39 12.34
C LEU A 1031 -23.23 28.49 12.09
N MET A 1032 -22.86 29.76 12.32
CA MET A 1032 -23.70 30.92 12.01
C MET A 1032 -23.12 31.64 10.79
N TRP A 1033 -23.71 31.44 9.61
CA TRP A 1033 -23.20 32.01 8.37
C TRP A 1033 -23.34 33.53 8.32
N GLU A 1034 -22.32 34.20 7.78
CA GLU A 1034 -22.44 35.61 7.36
C GLU A 1034 -23.50 35.73 6.24
N PRO A 1035 -24.34 36.78 6.26
CA PRO A 1035 -25.28 37.05 5.19
C PRO A 1035 -24.56 37.70 3.99
N GLU A 1036 -24.87 37.24 2.76
CA GLU A 1036 -24.24 37.78 1.54
C GLU A 1036 -24.72 39.20 1.21
N THR A 1037 -25.90 39.57 1.72
CA THR A 1037 -26.51 40.90 1.56
C THR A 1037 -27.06 41.42 2.89
N LEU A 1038 -27.15 42.74 3.03
CA LEU A 1038 -27.69 43.39 4.25
C LEU A 1038 -29.20 43.15 4.46
N GLU A 1039 -29.87 42.44 3.56
CA GLU A 1039 -31.29 42.07 3.61
C GLU A 1039 -31.50 40.58 3.97
N GLU A 1040 -30.42 39.79 4.05
CA GLU A 1040 -30.47 38.38 4.46
C GLU A 1040 -30.28 38.19 5.96
N GLU A 1041 -31.03 37.26 6.54
CA GLU A 1041 -30.79 36.77 7.91
C GLU A 1041 -29.63 35.76 7.94
N SER A 1042 -28.91 35.70 9.07
CA SER A 1042 -27.83 34.73 9.27
C SER A 1042 -28.38 33.30 9.38
N VAL A 1043 -27.99 32.43 8.45
CA VAL A 1043 -28.47 31.03 8.43
C VAL A 1043 -27.70 30.21 9.48
N PRO A 1044 -28.37 29.55 10.44
CA PRO A 1044 -27.75 28.55 11.30
C PRO A 1044 -27.63 27.20 10.56
N GLN A 1045 -26.48 26.54 10.67
CA GLN A 1045 -26.27 25.18 10.15
C GLN A 1045 -25.64 24.29 11.23
N VAL A 1046 -26.30 23.19 11.59
CA VAL A 1046 -25.76 22.20 12.55
C VAL A 1046 -24.98 21.13 11.81
N ILE A 1047 -23.70 20.98 12.16
CA ILE A 1047 -22.81 19.92 11.67
C ILE A 1047 -22.68 18.85 12.77
N THR A 1048 -22.98 17.59 12.43
CA THR A 1048 -22.69 16.44 13.29
C THR A 1048 -22.15 15.28 12.44
N ILE A 1049 -21.79 14.16 13.07
CA ILE A 1049 -21.19 13.03 12.37
C ILE A 1049 -22.26 12.32 11.52
N PHE A 1050 -21.88 11.94 10.30
CA PHE A 1050 -22.75 11.54 9.21
C PHE A 1050 -23.70 12.63 8.69
N THR A 1051 -23.51 13.92 9.00
CA THR A 1051 -24.15 14.98 8.18
C THR A 1051 -23.60 14.91 6.75
N LEU A 1052 -24.48 14.92 5.76
CA LEU A 1052 -24.11 15.09 4.35
C LEU A 1052 -24.02 16.60 4.04
N VAL A 1053 -22.95 17.02 3.39
CA VAL A 1053 -22.66 18.44 3.09
C VAL A 1053 -22.12 18.60 1.67
N GLU A 1054 -22.25 19.79 1.09
CA GLU A 1054 -21.52 20.16 -0.13
C GLU A 1054 -20.19 20.84 0.23
N VAL A 1055 -19.12 20.44 -0.45
CA VAL A 1055 -17.78 21.00 -0.28
C VAL A 1055 -17.15 21.35 -1.62
N VAL A 1056 -16.28 22.35 -1.60
CA VAL A 1056 -15.48 22.77 -2.74
C VAL A 1056 -14.02 22.51 -2.41
N LEU A 1057 -13.31 21.81 -3.30
CA LEU A 1057 -11.85 21.62 -3.21
C LEU A 1057 -11.14 22.72 -3.99
N THR A 1058 -10.17 23.39 -3.37
CA THR A 1058 -9.45 24.55 -3.92
C THR A 1058 -7.95 24.45 -3.63
N SER A 1059 -7.07 24.77 -4.58
CA SER A 1059 -5.61 24.80 -4.33
C SER A 1059 -5.20 26.04 -3.54
N ASP A 1060 -4.30 25.87 -2.57
CA ASP A 1060 -3.94 26.90 -1.57
C ASP A 1060 -2.76 27.78 -2.03
N GLY A 1061 -2.42 27.74 -3.32
CA GLY A 1061 -1.29 28.44 -3.94
C GLY A 1061 0.09 27.85 -3.62
N VAL A 1062 0.23 27.15 -2.50
CA VAL A 1062 1.41 26.35 -2.14
C VAL A 1062 1.45 25.06 -2.97
N PRO A 1063 2.63 24.63 -3.50
CA PRO A 1063 2.75 23.39 -4.27
C PRO A 1063 2.12 22.18 -3.56
N LEU A 1064 1.32 21.42 -4.33
CA LEU A 1064 0.55 20.24 -3.91
C LEU A 1064 -0.46 20.43 -2.76
N LYS A 1065 -0.64 21.65 -2.22
CA LYS A 1065 -1.67 21.91 -1.22
C LYS A 1065 -3.01 22.25 -1.87
N TYR A 1066 -4.06 21.68 -1.29
CA TYR A 1066 -5.45 22.03 -1.55
C TYR A 1066 -6.28 21.84 -0.28
N SER A 1067 -7.21 22.74 -0.03
CA SER A 1067 -8.15 22.74 1.08
C SER A 1067 -9.52 22.19 0.66
N ALA A 1068 -10.39 21.97 1.64
CA ALA A 1068 -11.82 21.78 1.43
C ALA A 1068 -12.58 22.89 2.18
N LEU A 1069 -13.49 23.56 1.49
CA LEU A 1069 -14.37 24.58 2.06
C LEU A 1069 -15.82 24.08 2.03
N LEU A 1070 -16.56 24.32 3.11
CA LEU A 1070 -17.99 24.04 3.19
C LEU A 1070 -18.74 25.08 2.35
N LYS A 1071 -19.70 24.64 1.54
CA LYS A 1071 -20.56 25.52 0.73
C LYS A 1071 -21.77 26.00 1.56
N ARG A 1072 -22.10 27.30 1.48
CA ARG A 1072 -23.22 27.91 2.23
C ARG A 1072 -24.56 27.27 1.82
N PRO A 1073 -25.41 26.84 2.76
CA PRO A 1073 -26.73 26.27 2.43
C PRO A 1073 -27.59 27.23 1.60
N GLY A 1074 -28.25 26.71 0.57
CA GLY A 1074 -29.16 27.49 -0.28
C GLY A 1074 -28.49 28.34 -1.37
N SER A 1075 -27.21 28.09 -1.66
CA SER A 1075 -26.45 28.78 -2.73
C SER A 1075 -26.75 28.29 -4.17
N GLU A 1076 -27.75 27.44 -4.37
CA GLU A 1076 -28.28 27.10 -5.70
C GLU A 1076 -29.31 28.14 -6.19
N LYS A 1077 -29.04 28.76 -7.35
CA LYS A 1077 -29.94 29.65 -8.10
C LYS A 1077 -29.76 29.46 -9.61
#